data_AF-A0A9D4F8Y4-F1
#
_entry.id   AF-A0A9D4F8Y4-F1
#
_cell.length_a   1.000
_cell.length_b   1.000
_cell.length_c   1.000
_cell.angle_alpha   90.00
_cell.angle_beta   90.00
_cell.angle_gamma   90.00
#
_symmetry.space_group_name_H-M   'P 1'
#
loop_
_entity.id
_entity.type
_entity.pdbx_description
1 polymer ?
#
loop_
_entity_poly.entity_id
_entity_poly.type
_entity_poly.pdbx_seq_one_letter_code
_entity_poly.pdbx_strand_id
1 'polypeptide(L)'
;MGCGKSTAARSDTNNNKSNSKQVNSEKAAGNKQSLVVVANGTIYTRTEKDDWNSNLKQEPEIEEIDVPNLLSGYHEPKEPENRKADIFNKDKMYAVDALARQTPDDLADSYERLISHLTSNCKTDVEKVRAIFIWMAYQDIDGADYSEVTGNDTPRGIMKLMKDRKASYSSFFALLCRQAEIECVVIDGWAKAAGYKVGDTDTDLKNLQNSWNAVYVAGGWRLVFPLWACVAVEGHSTGAYTKVESKGQAVREKEVKSSGVTIRQFNEYFFLTDPDEFIYIAFPEQARWQLLCRQWDFAKFADVPFIRPDYFKFKVDIRSKFSGRLKSKAGECHIELACGDPSNMSMTYELYYNHLESGHEIDANLQLNNYVLLNRAGNRWDFGIRFPEAGVYKCQIVGGKEYETWLCAFKITVDEAMEDCKPLPFNPGKVGYGPTMDTEMAGLKAVSHKTGIVKMFANKPVEFNFTLTRDIVVRTELLHATIAKEDLQKYCKMTQKYSNFSVQVSVPEDGEYALAFHAQQKNRCDYENVCNYLLTSEKKKKKREWDDPIEKQTGTNVAVLAKAKGTKHVGELEGEIEKFQKLVMEDNVKGELQAAQDALEYKKDQQCLTYAINRRNLQALEIAIKQGHKSRFNDKLSRLIEDAEELRNHIMHLIKVAHDILEMKQSTISELRSYKSPPNIIFDIMRSTFLMLGETSEQLENWETLRVLMGKRRKEGMLRRVKTFDTINVKPGVQQKVDEMLNKYSEFEARVASAGAGTFYCWLRDVCIAINQTQPPTGNDS
;
A
#
# COMPACT_ATOMS: atom_id res chain seq x y z
N MET A 1 7.50 -17.79 -86.63
CA MET A 1 6.92 -16.53 -87.17
C MET A 1 5.51 -16.38 -86.58
N GLY A 2 5.06 -15.16 -86.24
CA GLY A 2 3.69 -14.85 -85.72
C GLY A 2 3.46 -15.32 -84.27
N CYS A 3 3.01 -14.55 -83.25
CA CYS A 3 1.90 -13.57 -83.13
C CYS A 3 0.53 -14.12 -83.60
N GLY A 4 -0.58 -14.09 -82.83
CA GLY A 4 -0.91 -13.62 -81.46
C GLY A 4 -2.29 -14.19 -81.03
N LYS A 5 -3.09 -13.71 -80.07
CA LYS A 5 -3.12 -12.58 -79.10
C LYS A 5 -4.23 -12.87 -78.04
N SER A 6 -4.16 -12.26 -76.83
CA SER A 6 -5.29 -11.83 -75.92
C SER A 6 -6.34 -12.85 -75.40
N THR A 7 -6.93 -12.79 -74.18
CA THR A 7 -6.79 -11.91 -72.98
C THR A 7 -7.56 -12.48 -71.77
N ALA A 8 -7.05 -12.25 -70.54
CA ALA A 8 -7.76 -12.13 -69.24
C ALA A 8 -8.49 -13.38 -68.64
N ALA A 9 -8.59 -13.60 -67.32
CA ALA A 9 -8.20 -12.77 -66.16
C ALA A 9 -7.77 -13.58 -64.89
N ARG A 10 -6.71 -13.09 -64.22
CA ARG A 10 -6.41 -13.05 -62.76
C ARG A 10 -6.70 -14.25 -61.84
N SER A 11 -5.61 -14.85 -61.34
CA SER A 11 -5.25 -14.84 -59.89
C SER A 11 -3.78 -15.23 -59.67
N ASP A 12 -2.93 -14.32 -59.16
CA ASP A 12 -1.54 -14.56 -58.68
C ASP A 12 -1.20 -13.36 -57.74
N THR A 13 -0.83 -13.49 -56.46
CA THR A 13 0.36 -14.08 -55.78
C THR A 13 1.67 -13.27 -55.85
N ASN A 14 2.19 -12.99 -54.64
CA ASN A 14 3.60 -12.81 -54.23
C ASN A 14 4.45 -11.59 -54.62
N ASN A 15 5.24 -11.16 -53.61
CA ASN A 15 6.56 -10.50 -53.65
C ASN A 15 6.72 -9.23 -54.51
N ASN A 16 7.30 -8.13 -54.01
CA ASN A 16 8.69 -8.14 -53.56
C ASN A 16 9.13 -6.84 -52.83
N LYS A 17 10.36 -6.89 -52.30
CA LYS A 17 11.14 -5.81 -51.69
C LYS A 17 11.18 -4.49 -52.48
N SER A 18 11.09 -3.36 -51.77
CA SER A 18 11.73 -2.05 -52.09
C SER A 18 11.59 -1.15 -50.84
N ASN A 19 12.36 -0.08 -50.59
CA ASN A 19 13.60 0.43 -51.19
C ASN A 19 14.28 1.35 -50.16
N SER A 20 15.60 1.28 -49.98
CA SER A 20 16.34 2.26 -49.17
C SER A 20 16.66 3.50 -50.02
N LYS A 21 16.21 4.69 -49.62
CA LYS A 21 16.67 5.97 -50.18
C LYS A 21 17.18 6.91 -49.11
N GLN A 22 18.47 7.24 -49.21
CA GLN A 22 19.08 8.42 -48.60
C GLN A 22 18.44 9.70 -49.19
N VAL A 23 18.17 10.69 -48.34
CA VAL A 23 17.95 12.09 -48.72
C VAL A 23 18.68 12.98 -47.71
N ASN A 24 19.23 14.09 -48.19
CA ASN A 24 20.26 14.89 -47.52
C ASN A 24 19.77 15.76 -46.36
N SER A 25 20.74 16.18 -45.55
CA SER A 25 20.60 17.19 -44.49
C SER A 25 20.58 18.62 -45.03
N GLU A 26 19.56 19.39 -44.67
CA GLU A 26 19.63 20.86 -44.62
C GLU A 26 19.04 21.37 -43.29
N LYS A 27 19.52 22.52 -42.83
CA LYS A 27 19.20 23.09 -41.50
C LYS A 27 17.90 23.90 -41.54
N ALA A 28 16.96 23.60 -40.65
CA ALA A 28 15.93 24.52 -40.19
C ALA A 28 15.69 24.32 -38.67
N ALA A 29 15.31 25.38 -37.96
CA ALA A 29 15.40 25.44 -36.51
C ALA A 29 14.12 25.00 -35.76
N GLY A 30 14.31 24.46 -34.55
CA GLY A 30 13.44 24.76 -33.41
C GLY A 30 12.06 24.09 -33.33
N ASN A 31 12.02 22.76 -33.11
CA ASN A 31 11.06 22.13 -32.18
C ASN A 31 11.45 20.67 -31.93
N LYS A 32 11.79 20.31 -30.68
CA LYS A 32 12.00 18.90 -30.30
C LYS A 32 10.65 18.23 -30.05
N GLN A 33 10.15 17.49 -31.04
CA GLN A 33 9.09 16.51 -30.83
C GLN A 33 9.72 15.21 -30.33
N SER A 34 9.24 14.68 -29.21
CA SER A 34 9.59 13.33 -28.75
C SER A 34 8.48 12.36 -29.15
N LEU A 35 8.87 11.26 -29.78
CA LEU A 35 8.01 10.14 -30.14
C LEU A 35 8.08 9.10 -29.02
N VAL A 36 6.94 8.71 -28.46
CA VAL A 36 6.84 7.61 -27.50
C VAL A 36 6.11 6.45 -28.18
N VAL A 37 6.77 5.30 -28.21
CA VAL A 37 6.20 4.02 -28.67
C VAL A 37 5.92 3.17 -27.43
N VAL A 38 4.66 2.80 -27.22
CA VAL A 38 4.24 1.95 -26.11
C VAL A 38 4.11 0.50 -26.58
N ALA A 39 4.28 -0.46 -25.67
CA ALA A 39 3.90 -1.85 -25.95
C ALA A 39 2.43 -1.91 -26.42
N ASN A 40 2.16 -2.71 -27.46
CA ASN A 40 0.94 -2.69 -28.30
C ASN A 40 0.93 -1.67 -29.46
N GLY A 41 2.01 -0.91 -29.70
CA GLY A 41 2.29 -0.29 -30.99
C GLY A 41 1.55 1.03 -31.28
N THR A 42 0.84 1.61 -30.31
CA THR A 42 0.30 2.96 -30.43
C THR A 42 1.43 3.99 -30.24
N ILE A 43 1.52 4.95 -31.18
CA ILE A 43 2.52 6.01 -31.16
C ILE A 43 1.85 7.31 -30.70
N TYR A 44 2.46 7.97 -29.71
CA TYR A 44 2.05 9.30 -29.26
C TYR A 44 3.19 10.32 -29.44
N THR A 45 2.82 11.55 -29.81
CA THR A 45 3.71 12.72 -29.88
C THR A 45 3.29 13.75 -28.83
N ARG A 46 4.25 14.32 -28.09
CA ARG A 46 3.99 15.39 -27.11
C ARG A 46 5.15 16.39 -27.07
N THR A 47 4.86 17.63 -26.70
CA THR A 47 5.81 18.76 -26.63
C THR A 47 6.15 19.13 -25.19
N GLU A 48 7.33 19.74 -24.98
CA GLU A 48 8.00 19.92 -23.66
C GLU A 48 7.29 20.87 -22.64
N LYS A 49 6.02 21.27 -22.85
CA LYS A 49 5.36 22.33 -22.07
C LYS A 49 4.35 21.89 -21.00
N ASP A 50 4.05 20.60 -20.89
CA ASP A 50 3.02 20.13 -19.95
C ASP A 50 3.60 19.84 -18.55
N ASP A 51 3.00 20.46 -17.53
CA ASP A 51 3.49 20.42 -16.15
C ASP A 51 3.38 19.01 -15.55
N TRP A 52 4.52 18.48 -15.09
CA TRP A 52 4.72 17.06 -14.81
C TRP A 52 3.91 16.54 -13.63
N ASN A 53 3.51 17.38 -12.68
CA ASN A 53 2.68 16.99 -11.54
C ASN A 53 1.17 16.89 -11.84
N SER A 54 0.72 17.40 -12.99
CA SER A 54 -0.72 17.63 -13.23
C SER A 54 -1.52 16.40 -13.67
N ASN A 55 -0.89 15.35 -14.21
CA ASN A 55 -1.57 14.30 -15.02
C ASN A 55 -2.10 13.07 -14.27
N LEU A 56 -1.83 12.92 -12.97
CA LEU A 56 -2.42 11.87 -12.15
C LEU A 56 -3.82 12.28 -11.68
N LYS A 57 -4.85 11.45 -11.92
CA LYS A 57 -6.16 11.64 -11.29
C LYS A 57 -6.06 11.40 -9.78
N GLN A 58 -5.80 12.49 -9.08
CA GLN A 58 -6.02 12.60 -7.64
C GLN A 58 -7.48 12.94 -7.38
N GLU A 59 -7.90 12.70 -6.15
CA GLU A 59 -9.20 13.12 -5.66
C GLU A 59 -9.26 14.65 -5.56
N PRO A 60 -10.43 15.27 -5.76
CA PRO A 60 -10.55 16.73 -5.76
C PRO A 60 -10.22 17.32 -4.38
N GLU A 61 -9.45 18.42 -4.36
CA GLU A 61 -9.15 19.17 -3.13
C GLU A 61 -10.38 19.92 -2.60
N ILE A 62 -11.26 20.35 -3.52
CA ILE A 62 -12.50 21.08 -3.26
C ILE A 62 -13.62 20.31 -3.97
N GLU A 63 -14.69 19.97 -3.24
CA GLU A 63 -15.83 19.27 -3.82
C GLU A 63 -17.06 20.17 -3.84
N GLU A 64 -17.50 20.55 -5.04
CA GLU A 64 -18.63 21.46 -5.19
C GLU A 64 -19.96 20.78 -4.84
N ILE A 65 -20.03 19.46 -4.93
CA ILE A 65 -21.19 18.63 -4.62
C ILE A 65 -21.25 18.31 -3.13
N ASP A 66 -22.39 18.57 -2.50
CA ASP A 66 -22.66 18.14 -1.13
C ASP A 66 -23.35 16.77 -1.12
N VAL A 67 -22.54 15.72 -0.93
CA VAL A 67 -23.04 14.35 -0.67
C VAL A 67 -22.78 14.03 0.81
N PRO A 68 -23.82 13.94 1.65
CA PRO A 68 -23.67 13.54 3.05
C PRO A 68 -23.11 12.12 3.13
N ASN A 69 -22.07 11.91 3.95
CA ASN A 69 -21.39 10.61 4.02
C ASN A 69 -22.35 9.48 4.48
N LEU A 70 -23.22 9.75 5.45
CA LEU A 70 -24.25 8.83 5.96
C LEU A 70 -25.59 9.55 6.04
N LEU A 71 -26.69 8.87 5.68
CA LEU A 71 -28.05 9.38 5.84
C LEU A 71 -28.74 8.72 7.05
N SER A 72 -29.72 9.41 7.63
CA SER A 72 -30.51 8.89 8.75
C SER A 72 -31.35 7.68 8.30
N GLY A 73 -31.43 6.65 9.14
CA GLY A 73 -32.18 5.42 8.86
C GLY A 73 -31.40 4.31 8.16
N TYR A 74 -30.16 4.55 7.72
CA TYR A 74 -29.30 3.54 7.12
C TYR A 74 -28.87 2.45 8.10
N HIS A 75 -28.59 1.26 7.59
CA HIS A 75 -28.16 0.10 8.37
C HIS A 75 -26.79 0.34 9.06
N GLU A 76 -26.59 -0.23 10.25
CA GLU A 76 -25.30 -0.13 10.94
C GLU A 76 -24.18 -0.85 10.15
N PRO A 77 -22.97 -0.27 10.07
CA PRO A 77 -21.82 -0.92 9.45
C PRO A 77 -21.36 -2.13 10.27
N LYS A 78 -21.51 -3.31 9.67
CA LYS A 78 -21.14 -4.63 10.23
C LYS A 78 -20.50 -5.49 9.13
N GLU A 79 -19.71 -6.48 9.52
CA GLU A 79 -19.16 -7.46 8.58
C GLU A 79 -20.29 -8.21 7.85
N PRO A 80 -20.25 -8.34 6.52
CA PRO A 80 -21.27 -9.07 5.78
C PRO A 80 -21.12 -10.59 5.98
N GLU A 81 -22.23 -11.29 6.20
CA GLU A 81 -22.26 -12.73 6.50
C GLU A 81 -21.90 -13.63 5.29
N ASN A 82 -21.97 -13.07 4.08
CA ASN A 82 -21.75 -13.71 2.80
C ASN A 82 -20.59 -13.02 2.03
N ARG A 83 -19.92 -13.71 1.11
CA ARG A 83 -18.85 -13.14 0.26
C ARG A 83 -19.39 -12.62 -1.08
N LYS A 84 -18.58 -11.82 -1.80
CA LYS A 84 -18.85 -11.36 -3.18
C LYS A 84 -19.28 -12.52 -4.09
N ALA A 85 -18.59 -13.64 -4.01
CA ALA A 85 -18.85 -14.82 -4.85
C ALA A 85 -20.23 -15.47 -4.61
N ASP A 86 -20.82 -15.29 -3.42
CA ASP A 86 -22.13 -15.84 -3.07
C ASP A 86 -23.28 -15.00 -3.63
N ILE A 87 -23.07 -13.68 -3.79
CA ILE A 87 -24.09 -12.71 -4.21
C ILE A 87 -23.93 -12.22 -5.66
N PHE A 88 -22.74 -12.37 -6.25
CA PHE A 88 -22.42 -11.86 -7.57
C PHE A 88 -21.76 -12.94 -8.44
N ASN A 89 -22.41 -13.26 -9.56
CA ASN A 89 -21.86 -14.11 -10.61
C ASN A 89 -21.81 -13.33 -11.93
N LYS A 90 -20.59 -13.05 -12.40
CA LYS A 90 -20.33 -12.26 -13.62
C LYS A 90 -21.01 -12.81 -14.87
N ASP A 91 -21.02 -14.13 -15.04
CA ASP A 91 -21.52 -14.77 -16.26
C ASP A 91 -23.04 -14.59 -16.43
N LYS A 92 -23.75 -14.30 -15.33
CA LYS A 92 -25.17 -13.97 -15.32
C LYS A 92 -25.48 -12.49 -15.62
N MET A 93 -24.47 -11.62 -15.63
CA MET A 93 -24.64 -10.16 -15.73
C MET A 93 -24.60 -9.63 -17.17
N TYR A 94 -24.40 -10.49 -18.18
CA TYR A 94 -24.22 -10.08 -19.58
C TYR A 94 -25.28 -9.08 -20.09
N ALA A 95 -26.57 -9.32 -19.79
CA ALA A 95 -27.65 -8.45 -20.23
C ALA A 95 -27.63 -7.06 -19.54
N VAL A 96 -27.33 -7.03 -18.24
CA VAL A 96 -27.20 -5.80 -17.44
C VAL A 96 -26.00 -4.99 -17.91
N ASP A 97 -24.86 -5.66 -18.07
CA ASP A 97 -23.62 -5.11 -18.62
C ASP A 97 -23.80 -4.55 -20.05
N ALA A 98 -24.56 -5.23 -20.91
CA ALA A 98 -24.84 -4.79 -22.27
C ALA A 98 -25.74 -3.56 -22.30
N LEU A 99 -26.83 -3.56 -21.52
CA LEU A 99 -27.74 -2.40 -21.39
C LEU A 99 -27.00 -1.15 -20.90
N ALA A 100 -26.18 -1.30 -19.85
CA ALA A 100 -25.40 -0.21 -19.28
C ALA A 100 -24.35 0.37 -20.25
N ARG A 101 -23.78 -0.44 -21.16
CA ARG A 101 -22.86 0.03 -22.22
C ARG A 101 -23.56 0.63 -23.43
N GLN A 102 -24.83 0.31 -23.65
CA GLN A 102 -25.64 0.75 -24.80
C GLN A 102 -26.65 1.84 -24.42
N THR A 103 -26.61 2.31 -23.17
CA THR A 103 -27.49 3.38 -22.65
C THR A 103 -27.27 4.66 -23.45
N PRO A 104 -28.33 5.26 -24.06
CA PRO A 104 -28.20 6.49 -24.83
C PRO A 104 -27.69 7.67 -23.99
N ASP A 105 -26.80 8.48 -24.58
CA ASP A 105 -26.14 9.60 -23.90
C ASP A 105 -27.14 10.65 -23.37
N ASP A 106 -28.24 10.91 -24.08
CA ASP A 106 -29.25 11.92 -23.70
C ASP A 106 -29.97 11.60 -22.37
N LEU A 107 -29.89 10.34 -21.91
CA LEU A 107 -30.45 9.98 -20.61
C LEU A 107 -29.62 10.55 -19.45
N ALA A 108 -28.33 10.84 -19.67
CA ALA A 108 -27.44 11.45 -18.67
C ALA A 108 -27.86 12.89 -18.28
N ASP A 109 -28.82 13.49 -18.98
CA ASP A 109 -29.36 14.82 -18.66
C ASP A 109 -30.44 14.77 -17.58
N SER A 110 -30.86 13.58 -17.12
CA SER A 110 -31.83 13.42 -16.03
C SER A 110 -31.55 12.17 -15.20
N TYR A 111 -31.38 12.36 -13.90
CA TYR A 111 -31.27 11.28 -12.91
C TYR A 111 -32.40 10.25 -13.01
N GLU A 112 -33.66 10.70 -13.12
CA GLU A 112 -34.83 9.82 -13.24
C GLU A 112 -34.79 8.95 -14.52
N ARG A 113 -34.68 9.58 -15.71
CA ARG A 113 -34.57 8.88 -17.00
C ARG A 113 -33.41 7.87 -17.04
N LEU A 114 -32.22 8.27 -16.57
CA LEU A 114 -31.03 7.42 -16.57
C LEU A 114 -31.23 6.19 -15.68
N ILE A 115 -31.62 6.40 -14.42
CA ILE A 115 -31.74 5.30 -13.45
C ILE A 115 -32.90 4.38 -13.82
N SER A 116 -34.04 4.92 -14.26
CA SER A 116 -35.16 4.10 -14.74
C SER A 116 -34.77 3.23 -15.93
N HIS A 117 -33.93 3.72 -16.85
CA HIS A 117 -33.41 2.93 -17.95
C HIS A 117 -32.45 1.83 -17.47
N LEU A 118 -31.43 2.20 -16.70
CA LEU A 118 -30.40 1.26 -16.20
C LEU A 118 -30.99 0.14 -15.33
N THR A 119 -31.99 0.45 -14.51
CA THR A 119 -32.60 -0.50 -13.57
C THR A 119 -33.80 -1.25 -14.13
N SER A 120 -34.29 -0.91 -15.34
CA SER A 120 -35.51 -1.44 -15.96
C SER A 120 -35.66 -2.97 -15.95
N ASN A 121 -34.56 -3.70 -16.15
CA ASN A 121 -34.52 -5.17 -16.20
C ASN A 121 -33.88 -5.82 -14.95
N CYS A 122 -33.52 -5.02 -13.93
CA CYS A 122 -32.85 -5.49 -12.73
C CYS A 122 -33.86 -6.09 -11.72
N LYS A 123 -33.61 -7.33 -11.30
CA LYS A 123 -34.43 -8.08 -10.32
C LYS A 123 -33.89 -7.98 -8.90
N THR A 124 -32.63 -7.58 -8.75
CA THR A 124 -31.93 -7.48 -7.46
C THR A 124 -31.16 -6.17 -7.36
N ASP A 125 -30.92 -5.71 -6.14
CA ASP A 125 -30.13 -4.50 -5.92
C ASP A 125 -28.66 -4.68 -6.35
N VAL A 126 -28.14 -5.92 -6.32
CA VAL A 126 -26.82 -6.26 -6.88
C VAL A 126 -26.78 -5.97 -8.40
N GLU A 127 -27.86 -6.31 -9.13
CA GLU A 127 -27.98 -5.99 -10.55
C GLU A 127 -28.12 -4.48 -10.80
N LYS A 128 -28.91 -3.74 -10.00
CA LYS A 128 -29.01 -2.28 -10.09
C LYS A 128 -27.65 -1.60 -9.91
N VAL A 129 -26.93 -1.97 -8.84
CA VAL A 129 -25.59 -1.42 -8.54
C VAL A 129 -24.60 -1.82 -9.63
N ARG A 130 -24.71 -3.03 -10.21
CA ARG A 130 -23.90 -3.46 -11.35
C ARG A 130 -24.16 -2.60 -12.60
N ALA A 131 -25.42 -2.31 -12.92
CA ALA A 131 -25.79 -1.46 -14.06
C ALA A 131 -25.16 -0.06 -13.93
N ILE A 132 -25.33 0.58 -12.76
CA ILE A 132 -24.76 1.90 -12.43
C ILE A 132 -23.23 1.89 -12.54
N PHE A 133 -22.59 0.88 -11.96
CA PHE A 133 -21.12 0.75 -11.95
C PHE A 133 -20.54 0.57 -13.35
N ILE A 134 -21.17 -0.27 -14.20
CA ILE A 134 -20.74 -0.43 -15.60
C ILE A 134 -21.00 0.84 -16.40
N TRP A 135 -22.19 1.43 -16.29
CA TRP A 135 -22.52 2.65 -17.03
C TRP A 135 -21.48 3.76 -16.74
N MET A 136 -21.20 4.01 -15.46
CA MET A 136 -20.23 4.99 -15.00
C MET A 136 -18.81 4.72 -15.52
N ALA A 137 -18.35 3.46 -15.52
CA ALA A 137 -17.02 3.10 -16.02
C ALA A 137 -16.85 3.31 -17.54
N TYR A 138 -17.95 3.24 -18.30
CA TYR A 138 -17.94 3.46 -19.75
C TYR A 138 -18.12 4.93 -20.16
N GLN A 139 -18.39 5.85 -19.23
CA GLN A 139 -18.48 7.30 -19.52
C GLN A 139 -17.11 7.93 -19.84
N ASP A 140 -17.05 8.76 -20.90
CA ASP A 140 -15.82 9.45 -21.30
C ASP A 140 -15.66 10.83 -20.64
N ILE A 141 -15.45 10.80 -19.32
CA ILE A 141 -15.44 12.02 -18.49
C ILE A 141 -14.42 13.06 -18.95
N ASP A 142 -13.23 12.63 -19.40
CA ASP A 142 -12.16 13.56 -19.80
C ASP A 142 -12.28 14.03 -21.26
N GLY A 143 -12.67 13.11 -22.17
CA GLY A 143 -12.72 13.36 -23.60
C GLY A 143 -14.01 14.00 -24.11
N ALA A 144 -15.14 13.82 -23.42
CA ALA A 144 -16.42 14.40 -23.83
C ALA A 144 -16.43 15.94 -23.77
N ASP A 145 -17.24 16.54 -24.65
CA ASP A 145 -17.52 17.97 -24.60
C ASP A 145 -18.66 18.28 -23.60
N TYR A 146 -18.48 19.37 -22.86
CA TYR A 146 -19.43 19.89 -21.86
C TYR A 146 -19.70 21.39 -22.07
N SER A 147 -19.36 21.93 -23.24
CA SER A 147 -19.53 23.33 -23.62
C SER A 147 -20.98 23.82 -23.46
N GLU A 148 -21.95 23.01 -23.89
CA GLU A 148 -23.39 23.30 -23.81
C GLU A 148 -24.02 22.96 -22.44
N VAL A 149 -23.28 22.34 -21.52
CA VAL A 149 -23.81 21.86 -20.23
C VAL A 149 -23.84 23.01 -19.22
N THR A 150 -25.05 23.48 -18.92
CA THR A 150 -25.31 24.65 -18.06
C THR A 150 -25.74 24.31 -16.63
N GLY A 151 -26.34 23.13 -16.41
CA GLY A 151 -26.71 22.62 -15.09
C GLY A 151 -25.63 21.72 -14.46
N ASN A 152 -25.49 21.80 -13.14
CA ASN A 152 -24.55 20.99 -12.35
C ASN A 152 -25.26 19.87 -11.53
N ASP A 153 -26.58 19.76 -11.65
CA ASP A 153 -27.49 18.91 -10.87
C ASP A 153 -27.97 17.66 -11.63
N THR A 154 -27.45 17.43 -12.85
CA THR A 154 -27.72 16.25 -13.67
C THR A 154 -26.49 15.34 -13.72
N PRO A 155 -26.62 14.03 -14.05
CA PRO A 155 -25.46 13.15 -14.22
C PRO A 155 -24.39 13.72 -15.17
N ARG A 156 -24.80 14.36 -16.28
CA ARG A 156 -23.89 15.06 -17.19
C ARG A 156 -23.22 16.28 -16.55
N GLY A 157 -23.95 17.06 -15.76
CA GLY A 157 -23.41 18.16 -14.96
C GLY A 157 -22.36 17.71 -13.94
N ILE A 158 -22.59 16.57 -13.27
CA ILE A 158 -21.60 15.97 -12.37
C ILE A 158 -20.35 15.52 -13.14
N MET A 159 -20.50 14.89 -14.31
CA MET A 159 -19.35 14.50 -15.13
C MET A 159 -18.50 15.71 -15.58
N LYS A 160 -19.13 16.85 -15.90
CA LYS A 160 -18.43 18.12 -16.12
C LYS A 160 -17.61 18.54 -14.90
N LEU A 161 -18.21 18.52 -13.70
CA LEU A 161 -17.50 18.82 -12.46
C LEU A 161 -16.34 17.85 -12.18
N MET A 162 -16.47 16.57 -12.59
CA MET A 162 -15.38 15.59 -12.45
C MET A 162 -14.21 15.90 -13.39
N LYS A 163 -14.49 16.32 -14.64
CA LYS A 163 -13.48 16.82 -15.58
C LYS A 163 -12.75 18.04 -15.02
N ASP A 164 -13.49 18.96 -14.40
CA ASP A 164 -12.97 20.18 -13.77
C ASP A 164 -12.34 19.95 -12.37
N ARG A 165 -12.24 18.69 -11.90
CA ARG A 165 -11.71 18.29 -10.57
C ARG A 165 -12.43 18.93 -9.37
N LYS A 166 -13.75 19.06 -9.49
CA LYS A 166 -14.69 19.59 -8.48
C LYS A 166 -15.66 18.55 -7.94
N ALA A 167 -15.50 17.29 -8.36
CA ALA A 167 -16.36 16.16 -8.02
C ALA A 167 -15.56 14.85 -8.00
N SER A 168 -15.79 13.99 -7.01
CA SER A 168 -15.19 12.66 -6.94
C SER A 168 -16.06 11.59 -7.60
N TYR A 169 -15.42 10.51 -8.08
CA TYR A 169 -16.15 9.31 -8.54
C TYR A 169 -17.03 8.73 -7.42
N SER A 170 -16.57 8.81 -6.18
CA SER A 170 -17.24 8.21 -5.02
C SER A 170 -18.50 8.98 -4.59
N SER A 171 -18.50 10.32 -4.73
CA SER A 171 -19.72 11.13 -4.61
C SER A 171 -20.69 10.89 -5.78
N PHE A 172 -20.20 10.82 -7.02
CA PHE A 172 -21.07 10.60 -8.19
C PHE A 172 -21.75 9.22 -8.13
N PHE A 173 -21.00 8.18 -7.79
CA PHE A 173 -21.54 6.83 -7.59
C PHE A 173 -22.58 6.78 -6.45
N ALA A 174 -22.35 7.51 -5.35
CA ALA A 174 -23.31 7.61 -4.26
C ALA A 174 -24.61 8.29 -4.68
N LEU A 175 -24.57 9.35 -5.49
CA LEU A 175 -25.77 9.99 -6.03
C LEU A 175 -26.57 9.05 -6.93
N LEU A 176 -25.91 8.36 -7.86
CA LEU A 176 -26.56 7.39 -8.75
C LEU A 176 -27.20 6.23 -7.98
N CYS A 177 -26.51 5.69 -6.97
CA CYS A 177 -27.04 4.61 -6.12
C CYS A 177 -28.25 5.08 -5.30
N ARG A 178 -28.19 6.27 -4.68
CA ARG A 178 -29.30 6.81 -3.87
C ARG A 178 -30.54 7.08 -4.71
N GLN A 179 -30.37 7.55 -5.94
CA GLN A 179 -31.47 7.72 -6.89
C GLN A 179 -32.10 6.38 -7.32
N ALA A 180 -31.35 5.27 -7.25
CA ALA A 180 -31.84 3.90 -7.46
C ALA A 180 -32.36 3.23 -6.18
N GLU A 181 -32.62 4.02 -5.13
CA GLU A 181 -33.08 3.58 -3.81
C GLU A 181 -32.10 2.63 -3.08
N ILE A 182 -30.81 2.69 -3.43
CA ILE A 182 -29.75 1.92 -2.77
C ILE A 182 -29.07 2.75 -1.68
N GLU A 183 -29.03 2.21 -0.46
CA GLU A 183 -28.24 2.80 0.62
C GLU A 183 -26.75 2.80 0.23
N CYS A 184 -26.23 3.96 -0.14
CA CYS A 184 -24.83 4.16 -0.49
C CYS A 184 -24.18 5.25 0.38
N VAL A 185 -23.03 4.93 0.94
CA VAL A 185 -22.22 5.74 1.85
C VAL A 185 -20.92 6.12 1.16
N VAL A 186 -20.44 7.34 1.37
CA VAL A 186 -19.08 7.76 0.99
C VAL A 186 -18.16 7.56 2.20
N ILE A 187 -17.07 6.82 2.00
CA ILE A 187 -16.08 6.49 3.01
C ILE A 187 -14.78 7.20 2.66
N ASP A 188 -14.33 8.09 3.54
CA ASP A 188 -13.03 8.73 3.46
C ASP A 188 -11.96 7.92 4.21
N GLY A 189 -10.73 7.93 3.69
CA GLY A 189 -9.58 7.29 4.33
C GLY A 189 -8.28 7.46 3.54
N TRP A 190 -7.45 6.42 3.58
CA TRP A 190 -6.14 6.38 2.90
C TRP A 190 -6.00 5.11 2.07
N ALA A 191 -5.36 5.19 0.91
CA ALA A 191 -5.20 4.05 0.02
C ALA A 191 -3.76 3.88 -0.50
N LYS A 192 -3.34 2.61 -0.67
CA LYS A 192 -2.10 2.19 -1.35
C LYS A 192 -2.26 2.32 -2.87
N ALA A 193 -2.53 3.55 -3.29
CA ALA A 193 -2.88 3.98 -4.64
C ALA A 193 -1.63 4.36 -5.48
N ALA A 194 -1.80 5.10 -6.58
CA ALA A 194 -0.71 5.42 -7.52
C ALA A 194 0.54 6.08 -6.88
N GLY A 195 0.39 6.83 -5.80
CA GLY A 195 1.51 7.46 -5.08
C GLY A 195 2.23 6.55 -4.07
N TYR A 196 1.71 5.36 -3.76
CA TYR A 196 2.26 4.46 -2.75
C TYR A 196 3.49 3.70 -3.26
N LYS A 197 4.51 3.61 -2.41
CA LYS A 197 5.70 2.80 -2.61
C LYS A 197 5.73 1.71 -1.56
N VAL A 198 6.28 0.55 -1.95
CA VAL A 198 6.37 -0.61 -1.06
C VAL A 198 7.18 -0.25 0.18
N GLY A 199 6.56 -0.37 1.36
CA GLY A 199 7.21 -0.09 2.64
C GLY A 199 7.26 1.40 3.03
N ASP A 200 6.48 2.26 2.38
CA ASP A 200 6.14 3.61 2.87
C ASP A 200 5.68 3.57 4.34
N THR A 201 5.96 4.64 5.09
CA THR A 201 5.64 4.73 6.52
C THR A 201 4.22 5.24 6.77
N ASP A 202 3.79 5.20 8.03
CA ASP A 202 2.56 5.85 8.49
C ASP A 202 2.43 7.32 8.04
N THR A 203 3.54 8.05 8.00
CA THR A 203 3.56 9.48 7.63
C THR A 203 3.33 9.67 6.14
N ASP A 204 3.93 8.82 5.31
CA ASP A 204 3.81 8.85 3.85
C ASP A 204 2.39 8.47 3.43
N LEU A 205 1.87 7.35 3.99
CA LEU A 205 0.50 6.88 3.75
C LEU A 205 -0.56 7.89 4.17
N LYS A 206 -0.32 8.69 5.22
CA LYS A 206 -1.25 9.77 5.66
C LYS A 206 -1.41 10.90 4.64
N ASN A 207 -0.59 10.94 3.59
CA ASN A 207 -0.71 11.89 2.48
C ASN A 207 -1.45 11.28 1.27
N LEU A 208 -1.65 9.96 1.23
CA LEU A 208 -2.35 9.26 0.14
C LEU A 208 -3.85 9.11 0.45
N GLN A 209 -4.52 10.24 0.65
CA GLN A 209 -5.95 10.27 0.97
C GLN A 209 -6.81 9.84 -0.23
N ASN A 210 -7.86 9.07 0.02
CA ASN A 210 -8.80 8.59 -0.98
C ASN A 210 -10.19 8.37 -0.38
N SER A 211 -11.20 8.32 -1.23
CA SER A 211 -12.58 8.03 -0.85
C SER A 211 -13.14 6.93 -1.74
N TRP A 212 -13.94 6.05 -1.16
CA TRP A 212 -14.63 4.95 -1.84
C TRP A 212 -16.05 4.84 -1.28
N ASN A 213 -16.79 3.79 -1.63
CA ASN A 213 -18.16 3.62 -1.19
C ASN A 213 -18.39 2.32 -0.43
N ALA A 214 -19.39 2.33 0.43
CA ALA A 214 -20.11 1.13 0.82
C ALA A 214 -21.56 1.21 0.32
N VAL A 215 -22.07 0.11 -0.23
CA VAL A 215 -23.48 -0.06 -0.63
C VAL A 215 -24.11 -1.20 0.16
N TYR A 216 -25.35 -1.05 0.62
CA TYR A 216 -26.07 -2.14 1.28
C TYR A 216 -26.83 -2.97 0.25
N VAL A 217 -26.39 -4.21 0.01
CA VAL A 217 -27.01 -5.13 -0.95
C VAL A 217 -26.93 -6.57 -0.45
N ALA A 218 -27.96 -7.38 -0.77
CA ALA A 218 -28.03 -8.79 -0.39
C ALA A 218 -27.79 -9.06 1.12
N GLY A 219 -28.32 -8.18 1.97
CA GLY A 219 -28.29 -8.31 3.44
C GLY A 219 -27.04 -7.76 4.13
N GLY A 220 -26.12 -7.09 3.42
CA GLY A 220 -24.91 -6.56 4.05
C GLY A 220 -24.24 -5.42 3.28
N TRP A 221 -23.34 -4.71 3.98
CA TRP A 221 -22.53 -3.65 3.40
C TRP A 221 -21.40 -4.20 2.51
N ARG A 222 -21.22 -3.60 1.32
CA ARG A 222 -20.24 -4.01 0.30
C ARG A 222 -19.39 -2.85 -0.16
N LEU A 223 -18.07 -3.08 -0.28
CA LEU A 223 -17.12 -2.05 -0.65
C LEU A 223 -17.01 -1.93 -2.18
N VAL A 224 -17.11 -0.72 -2.69
CA VAL A 224 -16.93 -0.40 -4.12
C VAL A 224 -15.92 0.74 -4.20
N PHE A 225 -14.96 0.67 -5.13
CA PHE A 225 -13.96 1.73 -5.33
C PHE A 225 -14.06 2.32 -6.75
N PRO A 226 -15.02 3.23 -7.00
CA PRO A 226 -15.27 3.82 -8.32
C PRO A 226 -14.03 4.34 -9.06
N LEU A 227 -13.15 5.10 -8.38
CA LEU A 227 -11.96 5.69 -9.02
C LEU A 227 -11.08 4.62 -9.69
N TRP A 228 -10.62 3.63 -8.93
CA TRP A 228 -9.74 2.57 -9.44
C TRP A 228 -10.46 1.49 -10.25
N ALA A 229 -11.80 1.49 -10.24
CA ALA A 229 -12.62 0.70 -11.16
C ALA A 229 -12.70 1.31 -12.57
N CYS A 230 -12.67 2.64 -12.69
CA CYS A 230 -12.84 3.36 -13.95
C CYS A 230 -11.51 3.77 -14.60
N VAL A 231 -10.47 4.04 -13.80
CA VAL A 231 -9.16 4.46 -14.30
C VAL A 231 -8.00 3.66 -13.69
N ALA A 232 -6.93 3.55 -14.47
CA ALA A 232 -5.63 3.08 -14.03
C ALA A 232 -4.56 4.16 -14.30
N VAL A 233 -3.41 4.02 -13.64
CA VAL A 233 -2.22 4.85 -13.89
C VAL A 233 -1.15 3.97 -14.51
N GLU A 234 -0.76 4.28 -15.74
CA GLU A 234 0.27 3.55 -16.48
C GLU A 234 1.56 4.38 -16.57
N GLY A 235 2.72 3.71 -16.51
CA GLY A 235 4.02 4.35 -16.69
C GLY A 235 4.46 5.32 -15.58
N HIS A 236 3.78 5.36 -14.42
CA HIS A 236 4.28 6.08 -13.24
C HIS A 236 5.50 5.35 -12.66
N SER A 237 6.56 6.12 -12.42
CA SER A 237 7.86 5.64 -11.97
C SER A 237 8.56 6.73 -11.18
N THR A 238 9.05 6.39 -10.00
CA THR A 238 9.80 7.36 -9.17
C THR A 238 11.20 7.63 -9.72
N GLY A 239 11.69 6.79 -10.65
CA GLY A 239 13.09 6.80 -11.10
C GLY A 239 14.07 6.43 -9.99
N ALA A 240 13.61 5.74 -8.95
CA ALA A 240 14.37 5.50 -7.71
C ALA A 240 14.98 4.10 -7.66
N TYR A 241 14.44 3.15 -8.43
CA TYR A 241 14.93 1.79 -8.46
C TYR A 241 15.76 1.50 -9.70
N THR A 242 16.74 0.63 -9.54
CA THR A 242 17.36 -0.12 -10.63
C THR A 242 16.93 -1.57 -10.47
N LYS A 243 16.34 -2.19 -11.49
CA LYS A 243 16.14 -3.66 -11.50
C LYS A 243 17.51 -4.30 -11.66
N VAL A 244 17.91 -5.10 -10.68
CA VAL A 244 19.26 -5.66 -10.57
C VAL A 244 19.32 -7.16 -10.85
N GLU A 245 18.25 -7.89 -10.58
CA GLU A 245 18.13 -9.31 -10.91
C GLU A 245 16.67 -9.63 -11.28
N SER A 246 16.47 -10.41 -12.34
CA SER A 246 15.15 -10.92 -12.75
C SER A 246 15.27 -12.39 -13.08
N LYS A 247 14.51 -13.24 -12.38
CA LYS A 247 14.46 -14.69 -12.63
C LYS A 247 15.85 -15.35 -12.67
N GLY A 248 16.79 -14.91 -11.82
CA GLY A 248 18.18 -15.40 -11.74
C GLY A 248 19.12 -14.94 -12.85
N GLN A 249 18.78 -13.88 -13.58
CA GLN A 249 19.66 -13.19 -14.52
C GLN A 249 19.93 -11.78 -14.01
N ALA A 250 21.18 -11.32 -14.05
CA ALA A 250 21.53 -9.94 -13.75
C ALA A 250 20.89 -9.01 -14.78
N VAL A 251 20.32 -7.92 -14.30
CA VAL A 251 19.69 -6.88 -15.10
C VAL A 251 20.24 -5.52 -14.61
N ARG A 252 20.27 -4.50 -15.46
CA ARG A 252 20.57 -3.11 -15.07
C ARG A 252 19.61 -2.12 -15.72
N GLU A 253 18.32 -2.40 -15.56
CA GLU A 253 17.24 -1.51 -16.00
C GLU A 253 17.01 -0.46 -14.91
N LYS A 254 17.64 0.71 -15.06
CA LYS A 254 17.36 1.87 -14.20
C LYS A 254 16.00 2.45 -14.56
N GLU A 255 15.12 2.61 -13.58
CA GLU A 255 13.83 3.28 -13.76
C GLU A 255 14.06 4.73 -14.23
N VAL A 256 13.36 5.16 -15.28
CA VAL A 256 13.28 6.57 -15.67
C VAL A 256 12.15 7.22 -14.87
N LYS A 257 12.40 8.38 -14.24
CA LYS A 257 11.36 9.11 -13.52
C LYS A 257 10.26 9.57 -14.48
N SER A 258 9.02 9.24 -14.15
CA SER A 258 7.83 9.55 -14.95
C SER A 258 6.62 9.70 -14.02
N SER A 259 5.80 10.74 -14.21
CA SER A 259 4.54 10.87 -13.48
C SER A 259 3.46 9.90 -13.96
N GLY A 260 3.67 9.24 -15.10
CA GLY A 260 2.69 8.34 -15.72
C GLY A 260 1.52 9.08 -16.37
N VAL A 261 0.61 8.30 -16.93
CA VAL A 261 -0.60 8.78 -17.59
C VAL A 261 -1.80 8.07 -16.98
N THR A 262 -2.85 8.82 -16.67
CA THR A 262 -4.14 8.22 -16.28
C THR A 262 -4.83 7.69 -17.55
N ILE A 263 -5.11 6.39 -17.58
CA ILE A 263 -5.81 5.72 -18.67
C ILE A 263 -7.19 5.24 -18.21
N ARG A 264 -8.15 5.19 -19.14
CA ARG A 264 -9.46 4.57 -18.90
C ARG A 264 -9.31 3.06 -19.03
N GLN A 265 -9.41 2.34 -17.91
CA GLN A 265 -9.30 0.90 -17.86
C GLN A 265 -10.27 0.36 -16.83
N PHE A 266 -11.25 -0.45 -17.26
CA PHE A 266 -12.21 -1.04 -16.36
C PHE A 266 -11.59 -2.14 -15.49
N ASN A 267 -11.73 -2.03 -14.18
CA ASN A 267 -11.24 -3.02 -13.21
C ASN A 267 -12.34 -3.50 -12.25
N GLU A 268 -12.86 -4.68 -12.54
CA GLU A 268 -13.94 -5.35 -11.82
C GLU A 268 -13.57 -5.85 -10.41
N TYR A 269 -12.28 -5.90 -10.06
CA TYR A 269 -11.87 -6.26 -8.71
C TYR A 269 -12.50 -5.32 -7.66
N PHE A 270 -12.55 -4.02 -7.98
CA PHE A 270 -13.09 -2.95 -7.15
C PHE A 270 -14.63 -2.88 -7.09
N PHE A 271 -15.33 -3.87 -7.65
CA PHE A 271 -16.78 -4.03 -7.50
C PHE A 271 -17.10 -4.98 -6.35
N LEU A 272 -17.80 -4.52 -5.31
CA LEU A 272 -18.25 -5.34 -4.17
C LEU A 272 -17.11 -6.19 -3.55
N THR A 273 -15.89 -5.65 -3.47
CA THR A 273 -14.70 -6.37 -2.96
C THR A 273 -14.94 -6.83 -1.52
N ASP A 274 -14.51 -8.05 -1.19
CA ASP A 274 -14.65 -8.56 0.18
C ASP A 274 -13.78 -7.73 1.15
N PRO A 275 -14.26 -7.41 2.37
CA PRO A 275 -13.53 -6.54 3.29
C PRO A 275 -12.14 -7.05 3.72
N ASP A 276 -11.98 -8.38 3.81
CA ASP A 276 -10.72 -9.04 4.15
C ASP A 276 -9.64 -8.90 3.05
N GLU A 277 -10.05 -8.73 1.80
CA GLU A 277 -9.16 -8.39 0.67
C GLU A 277 -8.98 -6.86 0.53
N PHE A 278 -10.05 -6.08 0.72
CA PHE A 278 -10.05 -4.64 0.49
C PHE A 278 -9.16 -3.85 1.47
N ILE A 279 -9.08 -4.29 2.73
CA ILE A 279 -8.28 -3.67 3.79
C ILE A 279 -6.77 -3.58 3.46
N TYR A 280 -6.27 -4.43 2.54
CA TYR A 280 -4.89 -4.37 2.07
C TYR A 280 -4.62 -3.17 1.15
N ILE A 281 -5.67 -2.61 0.54
CA ILE A 281 -5.58 -1.49 -0.39
C ILE A 281 -6.00 -0.19 0.28
N ALA A 282 -7.08 -0.18 1.07
CA ALA A 282 -7.63 1.05 1.63
C ALA A 282 -8.06 0.91 3.09
N PHE A 283 -7.75 1.94 3.88
CA PHE A 283 -8.01 2.01 5.32
C PHE A 283 -8.88 3.22 5.66
N PRO A 284 -10.10 3.04 6.21
CA PRO A 284 -11.05 4.12 6.45
C PRO A 284 -10.66 4.99 7.65
N GLU A 285 -11.05 6.26 7.63
CA GLU A 285 -10.89 7.17 8.77
C GLU A 285 -11.77 6.78 9.97
N GLN A 286 -12.93 6.17 9.72
CA GLN A 286 -13.79 5.59 10.76
C GLN A 286 -13.65 4.07 10.76
N ALA A 287 -13.07 3.49 11.81
CA ALA A 287 -12.74 2.06 11.88
C ALA A 287 -13.92 1.10 11.62
N ARG A 288 -15.15 1.51 11.96
CA ARG A 288 -16.39 0.74 11.66
C ARG A 288 -16.57 0.41 10.18
N TRP A 289 -16.10 1.26 9.27
CA TRP A 289 -16.18 1.04 7.82
C TRP A 289 -15.11 0.09 7.27
N GLN A 290 -14.30 -0.54 8.14
CA GLN A 290 -13.48 -1.69 7.73
C GLN A 290 -14.35 -2.92 7.45
N LEU A 291 -15.53 -3.03 8.06
CA LEU A 291 -16.45 -4.18 7.92
C LEU A 291 -15.78 -5.54 8.24
N LEU A 292 -14.89 -5.54 9.24
CA LEU A 292 -14.17 -6.71 9.75
C LEU A 292 -14.51 -6.95 11.23
N CYS A 293 -14.74 -8.20 11.64
CA CYS A 293 -14.82 -8.60 13.05
C CYS A 293 -13.54 -8.22 13.81
N ARG A 294 -12.36 -8.50 13.24
CA ARG A 294 -11.07 -8.09 13.80
C ARG A 294 -10.50 -6.90 13.02
N GLN A 295 -10.93 -5.71 13.41
CA GLN A 295 -10.42 -4.45 12.86
C GLN A 295 -8.90 -4.33 13.01
N TRP A 296 -8.27 -3.68 12.03
CA TRP A 296 -6.86 -3.35 12.00
C TRP A 296 -6.66 -1.92 12.52
N ASP A 297 -5.49 -1.65 13.09
CA ASP A 297 -5.01 -0.28 13.25
C ASP A 297 -4.23 0.19 12.00
N PHE A 298 -3.93 1.49 11.97
CA PHE A 298 -3.24 2.11 10.84
C PHE A 298 -1.78 1.62 10.70
N ALA A 299 -1.12 1.30 11.82
CA ALA A 299 0.27 0.83 11.82
C ALA A 299 0.37 -0.55 11.15
N LYS A 300 -0.57 -1.46 11.44
CA LYS A 300 -0.70 -2.74 10.74
C LYS A 300 -0.98 -2.54 9.26
N PHE A 301 -1.92 -1.67 8.89
CA PHE A 301 -2.18 -1.33 7.48
C PHE A 301 -0.92 -0.82 6.77
N ALA A 302 -0.14 0.04 7.43
CA ALA A 302 1.14 0.53 6.92
C ALA A 302 2.23 -0.56 6.86
N ASP A 303 2.20 -1.56 7.74
CA ASP A 303 3.22 -2.60 7.80
C ASP A 303 2.97 -3.80 6.89
N VAL A 304 1.73 -4.11 6.49
CA VAL A 304 1.50 -5.30 5.63
C VAL A 304 2.19 -5.18 4.25
N PRO A 305 2.66 -6.30 3.67
CA PRO A 305 3.19 -6.37 2.31
C PRO A 305 2.27 -5.68 1.30
N PHE A 306 2.84 -5.18 0.20
CA PHE A 306 2.00 -4.68 -0.89
C PHE A 306 1.47 -5.88 -1.68
N ILE A 307 0.15 -6.09 -1.67
CA ILE A 307 -0.52 -7.26 -2.24
C ILE A 307 -1.41 -6.83 -3.40
N ARG A 308 -1.44 -7.62 -4.47
CA ARG A 308 -2.28 -7.43 -5.66
C ARG A 308 -3.45 -8.43 -5.70
N PRO A 309 -4.55 -8.12 -6.40
CA PRO A 309 -5.72 -9.00 -6.55
C PRO A 309 -5.43 -10.48 -6.83
N ASP A 310 -4.47 -10.77 -7.70
CA ASP A 310 -4.15 -12.13 -8.11
C ASP A 310 -3.59 -13.01 -6.97
N TYR A 311 -3.04 -12.41 -5.90
CA TYR A 311 -2.65 -13.12 -4.68
C TYR A 311 -3.83 -13.85 -4.02
N PHE A 312 -4.96 -13.15 -3.85
CA PHE A 312 -6.18 -13.72 -3.28
C PHE A 312 -6.82 -14.72 -4.25
N LYS A 313 -6.90 -14.35 -5.54
CA LYS A 313 -7.41 -15.22 -6.63
C LYS A 313 -6.70 -16.59 -6.66
N PHE A 314 -5.38 -16.61 -6.52
CA PHE A 314 -4.58 -17.83 -6.53
C PHE A 314 -4.43 -18.48 -5.14
N LYS A 315 -5.05 -17.94 -4.08
CA LYS A 315 -4.98 -18.46 -2.70
C LYS A 315 -3.54 -18.64 -2.22
N VAL A 316 -2.76 -17.58 -2.39
CA VAL A 316 -1.37 -17.50 -1.93
C VAL A 316 -1.36 -17.02 -0.48
N ASP A 317 -0.52 -17.62 0.36
CA ASP A 317 -0.29 -17.22 1.75
C ASP A 317 1.19 -16.87 1.94
N ILE A 318 1.49 -15.79 2.66
CA ILE A 318 2.86 -15.51 3.13
C ILE A 318 3.07 -16.27 4.45
N ARG A 319 4.14 -17.07 4.52
CA ARG A 319 4.49 -17.94 5.66
C ARG A 319 5.70 -17.46 6.44
N SER A 320 6.55 -16.61 5.84
CA SER A 320 7.58 -15.83 6.54
C SER A 320 6.98 -14.67 7.35
N LYS A 321 7.83 -13.79 7.93
CA LYS A 321 7.38 -12.57 8.63
C LYS A 321 6.37 -11.80 7.78
N PHE A 322 5.15 -11.63 8.30
CA PHE A 322 4.06 -10.94 7.60
C PHE A 322 4.21 -9.42 7.70
N SER A 323 5.17 -8.87 6.95
CA SER A 323 5.53 -7.46 6.96
C SER A 323 6.12 -7.06 5.62
N GLY A 324 5.66 -5.95 5.05
CA GLY A 324 6.22 -5.31 3.87
C GLY A 324 7.53 -4.57 4.14
N ARG A 325 7.96 -4.47 5.40
CA ARG A 325 9.27 -3.93 5.83
C ARG A 325 10.08 -5.04 6.50
N LEU A 326 10.89 -5.70 5.69
CA LEU A 326 11.83 -6.71 6.12
C LEU A 326 13.21 -6.07 6.39
N LYS A 327 13.98 -6.70 7.27
CA LYS A 327 15.39 -6.40 7.50
C LYS A 327 16.21 -7.65 7.21
N SER A 328 17.37 -7.50 6.61
CA SER A 328 18.31 -8.63 6.50
C SER A 328 18.86 -9.01 7.89
N LYS A 329 19.37 -10.23 8.00
CA LYS A 329 20.27 -10.65 9.09
C LYS A 329 21.55 -11.19 8.46
N ALA A 330 22.70 -10.58 8.76
CA ALA A 330 24.00 -10.92 8.17
C ALA A 330 23.98 -11.02 6.62
N GLY A 331 23.36 -10.02 5.96
CA GLY A 331 23.21 -9.98 4.50
C GLY A 331 22.24 -11.01 3.90
N GLU A 332 21.41 -11.70 4.68
CA GLU A 332 20.36 -12.60 4.19
C GLU A 332 18.94 -12.12 4.51
N CYS A 333 17.98 -12.38 3.62
CA CYS A 333 16.54 -12.28 3.92
C CYS A 333 15.79 -13.47 3.30
N HIS A 334 14.79 -14.00 3.99
CA HIS A 334 13.93 -15.09 3.50
C HIS A 334 12.48 -14.62 3.38
N ILE A 335 11.86 -14.95 2.24
CA ILE A 335 10.44 -14.72 1.98
C ILE A 335 9.82 -16.07 1.59
N GLU A 336 8.98 -16.63 2.46
CA GLU A 336 8.31 -17.91 2.22
C GLU A 336 6.84 -17.65 1.89
N LEU A 337 6.37 -18.26 0.79
CA LEU A 337 4.97 -18.28 0.38
C LEU A 337 4.50 -19.73 0.22
N ALA A 338 3.20 -19.95 0.43
CA ALA A 338 2.52 -21.19 0.10
C ALA A 338 1.35 -20.92 -0.85
N CYS A 339 0.93 -21.92 -1.61
CA CYS A 339 -0.29 -21.87 -2.41
C CYS A 339 -1.27 -22.96 -1.95
N GLY A 340 -2.55 -22.62 -1.81
CA GLY A 340 -3.61 -23.58 -1.44
C GLY A 340 -3.82 -24.66 -2.50
N ASP A 341 -3.67 -24.31 -3.78
CA ASP A 341 -3.66 -25.25 -4.90
C ASP A 341 -2.42 -25.01 -5.78
N PRO A 342 -1.31 -25.76 -5.57
CA PRO A 342 -0.07 -25.59 -6.31
C PRO A 342 -0.14 -26.08 -7.76
N SER A 343 -1.24 -26.71 -8.20
CA SER A 343 -1.38 -27.28 -9.55
C SER A 343 -1.21 -26.20 -10.62
N ASN A 344 -0.26 -26.39 -11.54
CA ASN A 344 0.19 -25.43 -12.55
C ASN A 344 0.66 -24.07 -12.00
N MET A 345 0.82 -23.90 -10.68
CA MET A 345 1.25 -22.63 -10.10
C MET A 345 2.75 -22.44 -10.29
N SER A 346 3.13 -21.30 -10.86
CA SER A 346 4.53 -20.86 -10.90
C SER A 346 4.69 -19.57 -10.12
N MET A 347 5.85 -19.41 -9.47
CA MET A 347 6.27 -18.14 -8.87
C MET A 347 7.77 -17.96 -9.10
N THR A 348 8.16 -16.70 -9.27
CA THR A 348 9.51 -16.20 -9.46
C THR A 348 9.59 -14.80 -8.86
N TYR A 349 10.71 -14.10 -9.06
CA TYR A 349 10.95 -12.81 -8.45
C TYR A 349 11.60 -11.81 -9.42
N GLU A 350 11.46 -10.54 -9.08
CA GLU A 350 12.28 -9.43 -9.57
C GLU A 350 12.87 -8.70 -8.36
N LEU A 351 14.18 -8.47 -8.38
CA LEU A 351 14.91 -7.77 -7.33
C LEU A 351 15.35 -6.40 -7.86
N TYR A 352 15.10 -5.38 -7.05
CA TYR A 352 15.40 -3.99 -7.36
C TYR A 352 16.20 -3.36 -6.23
N TYR A 353 17.14 -2.48 -6.57
CA TYR A 353 17.92 -1.68 -5.62
C TYR A 353 17.47 -0.21 -5.68
N ASN A 354 17.21 0.42 -4.53
CA ASN A 354 16.75 1.81 -4.43
C ASN A 354 17.94 2.74 -4.17
N HIS A 355 18.48 3.35 -5.23
CA HIS A 355 19.70 4.17 -5.13
C HIS A 355 19.46 5.50 -4.39
N LEU A 356 18.22 6.00 -4.35
CA LEU A 356 17.89 7.23 -3.61
C LEU A 356 17.83 7.00 -2.09
N GLU A 357 17.24 5.89 -1.65
CA GLU A 357 17.19 5.55 -0.21
C GLU A 357 18.51 4.97 0.31
N SER A 358 19.28 4.27 -0.53
CA SER A 358 20.64 3.83 -0.19
C SER A 358 21.67 4.97 -0.20
N GLY A 359 21.37 6.10 -0.85
CA GLY A 359 22.27 7.25 -0.99
C GLY A 359 23.43 7.09 -1.98
N HIS A 360 23.52 5.95 -2.68
CA HIS A 360 24.53 5.64 -3.69
C HIS A 360 23.92 4.73 -4.78
N GLU A 361 24.61 4.59 -5.92
CA GLU A 361 24.27 3.57 -6.92
C GLU A 361 25.01 2.27 -6.63
N ILE A 362 24.36 1.13 -6.90
CA ILE A 362 24.94 -0.21 -6.74
C ILE A 362 26.15 -0.42 -7.67
N ASP A 363 27.27 -0.93 -7.13
CA ASP A 363 28.57 -0.99 -7.80
C ASP A 363 28.43 -1.54 -9.23
N ALA A 364 28.90 -0.80 -10.24
CA ALA A 364 28.82 -1.17 -11.65
C ALA A 364 29.45 -2.54 -11.96
N ASN A 365 30.45 -2.97 -11.19
CA ASN A 365 31.14 -4.24 -11.35
C ASN A 365 30.32 -5.44 -10.82
N LEU A 366 29.38 -5.20 -9.90
CA LEU A 366 28.60 -6.23 -9.24
C LEU A 366 27.47 -6.76 -10.14
N GLN A 367 27.65 -7.94 -10.73
CA GLN A 367 26.62 -8.59 -11.54
C GLN A 367 25.80 -9.57 -10.69
N LEU A 368 24.59 -9.16 -10.31
CA LEU A 368 23.66 -9.96 -9.48
C LEU A 368 22.99 -11.08 -10.30
N ASN A 369 23.79 -12.08 -10.68
CA ASN A 369 23.30 -13.34 -11.26
C ASN A 369 23.22 -14.41 -10.16
N ASN A 370 22.06 -15.00 -9.94
CA ASN A 370 21.81 -16.09 -9.00
C ASN A 370 22.03 -15.73 -7.52
N TYR A 371 21.61 -14.55 -7.06
CA TYR A 371 21.70 -14.17 -5.65
C TYR A 371 20.42 -14.46 -4.84
N VAL A 372 19.34 -14.88 -5.51
CA VAL A 372 18.13 -15.40 -4.85
C VAL A 372 17.98 -16.90 -5.06
N LEU A 373 17.99 -17.63 -3.95
CA LEU A 373 17.65 -19.05 -3.89
C LEU A 373 16.14 -19.22 -3.99
N LEU A 374 15.66 -19.90 -5.03
CA LEU A 374 14.29 -20.38 -5.11
C LEU A 374 14.21 -21.82 -4.59
N ASN A 375 13.98 -21.98 -3.29
CA ASN A 375 13.80 -23.28 -2.64
C ASN A 375 12.32 -23.70 -2.70
N ARG A 376 12.07 -24.99 -2.93
CA ARG A 376 10.75 -25.57 -3.21
C ARG A 376 10.55 -26.82 -2.37
N ALA A 377 9.38 -26.90 -1.74
CA ALA A 377 8.96 -28.06 -0.95
C ALA A 377 7.43 -28.22 -1.05
N GLY A 378 6.98 -29.10 -1.95
CA GLY A 378 5.55 -29.31 -2.22
C GLY A 378 4.86 -28.01 -2.65
N ASN A 379 3.95 -27.51 -1.82
CA ASN A 379 3.19 -26.28 -2.09
C ASN A 379 3.86 -24.98 -1.59
N ARG A 380 5.15 -25.00 -1.23
CA ARG A 380 5.87 -23.83 -0.69
C ARG A 380 7.01 -23.34 -1.60
N TRP A 381 7.15 -22.03 -1.67
CA TRP A 381 8.20 -21.27 -2.37
C TRP A 381 8.95 -20.43 -1.32
N ASP A 382 10.21 -20.73 -1.08
CA ASP A 382 11.10 -20.01 -0.16
C ASP A 382 12.16 -19.26 -0.99
N PHE A 383 12.08 -17.95 -0.98
CA PHE A 383 13.00 -17.03 -1.67
C PHE A 383 14.06 -16.58 -0.67
N GLY A 384 15.20 -17.28 -0.64
CA GLY A 384 16.36 -16.93 0.17
C GLY A 384 17.28 -15.95 -0.58
N ILE A 385 17.21 -14.67 -0.25
CA ILE A 385 17.94 -13.58 -0.91
C ILE A 385 19.25 -13.32 -0.17
N ARG A 386 20.36 -13.26 -0.91
CA ARG A 386 21.69 -12.88 -0.42
C ARG A 386 22.07 -11.50 -0.95
N PHE A 387 22.55 -10.62 -0.10
CA PHE A 387 22.89 -9.24 -0.44
C PHE A 387 24.41 -9.01 -0.33
N PRO A 388 25.14 -8.91 -1.46
CA PRO A 388 26.57 -8.59 -1.46
C PRO A 388 26.87 -7.11 -1.21
N GLU A 389 25.85 -6.25 -1.18
CA GLU A 389 25.98 -4.80 -0.93
C GLU A 389 24.89 -4.37 0.08
N ALA A 390 25.17 -3.35 0.88
CA ALA A 390 24.21 -2.77 1.84
C ALA A 390 23.28 -1.76 1.14
N GLY A 391 22.13 -1.47 1.76
CA GLY A 391 21.17 -0.50 1.23
C GLY A 391 19.72 -0.98 1.26
N VAL A 392 18.87 -0.35 0.45
CA VAL A 392 17.43 -0.62 0.39
C VAL A 392 17.07 -1.34 -0.90
N TYR A 393 16.49 -2.53 -0.78
CA TYR A 393 16.01 -3.35 -1.89
C TYR A 393 14.48 -3.45 -1.90
N LYS A 394 13.91 -3.68 -3.08
CA LYS A 394 12.51 -4.07 -3.30
C LYS A 394 12.51 -5.45 -3.94
N CYS A 395 11.96 -6.44 -3.26
CA CYS A 395 11.71 -7.77 -3.83
C CYS A 395 10.24 -7.85 -4.24
N GLN A 396 9.99 -8.16 -5.51
CA GLN A 396 8.67 -8.30 -6.11
C GLN A 396 8.47 -9.77 -6.50
N ILE A 397 7.43 -10.41 -5.95
CA ILE A 397 7.05 -11.79 -6.27
C ILE A 397 6.06 -11.77 -7.43
N VAL A 398 6.44 -12.45 -8.50
CA VAL A 398 5.67 -12.59 -9.74
C VAL A 398 5.25 -14.05 -9.87
N GLY A 399 3.99 -14.33 -10.21
CA GLY A 399 3.53 -15.70 -10.35
C GLY A 399 2.12 -15.81 -10.91
N GLY A 400 1.65 -17.05 -11.05
CA GLY A 400 0.35 -17.39 -11.61
C GLY A 400 0.36 -18.75 -12.29
N LYS A 401 -0.80 -19.11 -12.86
CA LYS A 401 -1.05 -20.43 -13.47
C LYS A 401 -0.97 -20.42 -15.00
N GLU A 402 -1.78 -19.58 -15.63
CA GLU A 402 -1.85 -19.46 -17.10
C GLU A 402 -1.02 -18.28 -17.61
N TYR A 403 -0.99 -17.20 -16.84
CA TYR A 403 -0.20 -15.99 -17.06
C TYR A 403 0.55 -15.64 -15.77
N GLU A 404 1.72 -15.03 -15.90
CA GLU A 404 2.45 -14.44 -14.77
C GLU A 404 1.96 -13.02 -14.50
N THR A 405 1.76 -12.69 -13.23
CA THR A 405 1.31 -11.38 -12.75
C THR A 405 2.01 -11.06 -11.43
N TRP A 406 2.02 -9.78 -11.04
CA TRP A 406 2.56 -9.36 -9.75
C TRP A 406 1.61 -9.82 -8.64
N LEU A 407 2.13 -10.61 -7.68
CA LEU A 407 1.36 -11.09 -6.53
C LEU A 407 1.55 -10.22 -5.29
N CYS A 408 2.81 -9.99 -4.89
CA CYS A 408 3.12 -9.14 -3.75
C CYS A 408 4.54 -8.55 -3.83
N ALA A 409 4.85 -7.56 -2.99
CA ALA A 409 6.20 -6.99 -2.88
C ALA A 409 6.56 -6.54 -1.46
N PHE A 410 7.86 -6.52 -1.20
CA PHE A 410 8.49 -6.25 0.08
C PHE A 410 9.64 -5.25 -0.08
N LYS A 411 9.76 -4.31 0.87
CA LYS A 411 10.95 -3.48 1.08
C LYS A 411 11.86 -4.21 2.05
N ILE A 412 13.14 -4.28 1.71
CA ILE A 412 14.16 -4.98 2.48
C ILE A 412 15.29 -3.99 2.77
N THR A 413 15.49 -3.66 4.04
CA THR A 413 16.64 -2.87 4.49
C THR A 413 17.79 -3.81 4.82
N VAL A 414 18.94 -3.57 4.22
CA VAL A 414 20.17 -4.34 4.39
C VAL A 414 21.18 -3.43 5.08
N ASP A 415 21.27 -3.57 6.41
CA ASP A 415 22.18 -2.75 7.23
C ASP A 415 23.66 -3.19 7.04
N GLU A 416 23.89 -4.49 6.82
CA GLU A 416 25.21 -5.09 6.56
C GLU A 416 25.13 -6.07 5.37
N ALA A 417 26.12 -6.01 4.48
CA ALA A 417 26.31 -6.94 3.38
C ALA A 417 26.74 -8.33 3.88
N MET A 418 26.47 -9.38 3.09
CA MET A 418 26.94 -10.74 3.38
C MET A 418 28.46 -10.85 3.19
N GLU A 419 29.15 -11.36 4.20
CA GLU A 419 30.57 -11.74 4.12
C GLU A 419 30.77 -12.91 3.12
N ASP A 420 31.74 -12.76 2.21
CA ASP A 420 32.05 -13.73 1.14
C ASP A 420 30.81 -14.10 0.28
N CYS A 421 29.95 -13.11 0.01
CA CYS A 421 28.70 -13.30 -0.74
C CYS A 421 28.96 -13.77 -2.18
N LYS A 422 28.73 -15.06 -2.43
CA LYS A 422 28.88 -15.70 -3.74
C LYS A 422 27.52 -15.97 -4.41
N PRO A 423 27.46 -15.90 -5.74
CA PRO A 423 26.28 -16.32 -6.50
C PRO A 423 26.07 -17.83 -6.33
N LEU A 424 24.81 -18.27 -6.42
CA LEU A 424 24.46 -19.69 -6.40
C LEU A 424 25.02 -20.40 -7.63
N PRO A 425 25.29 -21.73 -7.56
CA PRO A 425 26.01 -22.47 -8.59
C PRO A 425 25.40 -22.41 -9.99
N PHE A 426 24.07 -22.30 -10.09
CA PHE A 426 23.36 -22.06 -11.35
C PHE A 426 21.91 -21.59 -11.10
N ASN A 427 21.21 -21.26 -12.19
CA ASN A 427 19.81 -20.86 -12.20
C ASN A 427 18.87 -22.06 -12.48
N PRO A 428 18.06 -22.54 -11.51
CA PRO A 428 17.09 -23.63 -11.73
C PRO A 428 15.81 -23.18 -12.47
N GLY A 429 15.68 -21.90 -12.83
CA GLY A 429 14.47 -21.33 -13.41
C GLY A 429 13.24 -21.53 -12.52
N LYS A 430 12.08 -21.77 -13.13
CA LYS A 430 10.80 -21.96 -12.40
C LYS A 430 10.72 -23.26 -11.59
N VAL A 431 11.54 -24.26 -11.90
CA VAL A 431 11.58 -25.55 -11.19
C VAL A 431 12.05 -25.33 -9.75
N GLY A 432 13.01 -24.42 -9.56
CA GLY A 432 13.64 -24.18 -8.27
C GLY A 432 14.49 -25.36 -7.79
N TYR A 433 14.90 -25.28 -6.53
CA TYR A 433 15.62 -26.33 -5.81
C TYR A 433 14.65 -27.13 -4.93
N GLY A 434 14.61 -28.44 -5.13
CA GLY A 434 13.77 -29.40 -4.42
C GLY A 434 12.82 -30.14 -5.35
N PRO A 435 12.38 -31.36 -4.97
CA PRO A 435 11.41 -32.09 -5.76
C PRO A 435 10.03 -31.44 -5.68
N THR A 436 9.40 -31.23 -6.83
CA THR A 436 8.08 -30.61 -6.99
C THR A 436 7.07 -31.60 -7.57
N MET A 437 5.83 -31.16 -7.75
CA MET A 437 4.83 -31.90 -8.52
C MET A 437 5.28 -32.13 -9.98
N ASP A 438 6.03 -31.18 -10.56
CA ASP A 438 6.59 -31.29 -11.91
C ASP A 438 7.63 -32.43 -11.98
N THR A 439 8.42 -32.63 -10.91
CA THR A 439 9.34 -33.77 -10.78
C THR A 439 8.59 -35.11 -10.84
N GLU A 440 7.50 -35.24 -10.07
CA GLU A 440 6.66 -36.46 -10.09
C GLU A 440 5.94 -36.63 -11.44
N MET A 441 5.48 -35.55 -12.07
CA MET A 441 4.83 -35.55 -13.38
C MET A 441 5.80 -35.90 -14.53
N ALA A 442 7.07 -35.49 -14.44
CA ALA A 442 8.12 -35.89 -15.37
C ALA A 442 8.43 -37.40 -15.29
N GLY A 443 8.23 -37.99 -14.12
CA GLY A 443 8.37 -39.43 -13.88
C GLY A 443 9.36 -39.80 -12.77
N LEU A 444 9.88 -38.84 -11.99
CA LEU A 444 10.77 -39.11 -10.86
C LEU A 444 10.05 -38.82 -9.53
N LYS A 445 9.99 -39.80 -8.63
CA LYS A 445 9.49 -39.61 -7.27
C LYS A 445 10.64 -39.69 -6.27
N ALA A 446 10.91 -38.59 -5.57
CA ALA A 446 12.01 -38.51 -4.61
C ALA A 446 11.74 -39.36 -3.34
N VAL A 447 12.68 -40.25 -3.02
CA VAL A 447 12.59 -41.17 -1.87
C VAL A 447 13.47 -40.70 -0.71
N SER A 448 14.75 -40.37 -0.94
CA SER A 448 15.66 -39.96 0.15
C SER A 448 15.52 -38.48 0.55
N HIS A 449 15.81 -37.55 -0.35
CA HIS A 449 15.79 -36.11 -0.08
C HIS A 449 14.49 -35.47 -0.61
N LYS A 450 13.72 -34.81 0.26
CA LYS A 450 12.42 -34.18 -0.09
C LYS A 450 12.45 -32.64 -0.03
N THR A 451 13.65 -32.06 0.07
CA THR A 451 13.91 -30.62 0.23
C THR A 451 15.06 -30.21 -0.69
N GLY A 452 15.02 -28.98 -1.22
CA GLY A 452 16.02 -28.51 -2.17
C GLY A 452 17.44 -28.37 -1.65
N ILE A 453 17.60 -28.09 -0.35
CA ILE A 453 18.92 -27.91 0.27
C ILE A 453 19.36 -29.23 0.93
N VAL A 454 20.55 -29.71 0.57
CA VAL A 454 21.16 -30.94 1.12
C VAL A 454 22.58 -30.63 1.60
N LYS A 455 22.95 -31.21 2.74
CA LYS A 455 24.29 -31.02 3.32
C LYS A 455 25.24 -32.10 2.84
N MET A 456 26.44 -31.70 2.44
CA MET A 456 27.51 -32.59 1.98
C MET A 456 28.87 -32.00 2.35
N PHE A 457 29.86 -32.84 2.55
CA PHE A 457 31.24 -32.41 2.82
C PHE A 457 32.19 -33.04 1.79
N ALA A 458 33.34 -32.40 1.59
CA ALA A 458 34.40 -32.87 0.69
C ALA A 458 34.67 -34.38 0.86
N ASN A 459 34.69 -35.09 -0.27
CA ASN A 459 34.98 -36.53 -0.36
C ASN A 459 34.04 -37.47 0.44
N LYS A 460 32.91 -36.98 0.98
CA LYS A 460 31.88 -37.83 1.61
C LYS A 460 30.69 -38.03 0.65
N PRO A 461 30.47 -39.23 0.11
CA PRO A 461 29.39 -39.47 -0.83
C PRO A 461 28.01 -39.39 -0.17
N VAL A 462 27.06 -38.77 -0.87
CA VAL A 462 25.63 -38.69 -0.52
C VAL A 462 24.81 -39.37 -1.62
N GLU A 463 23.81 -40.17 -1.25
CA GLU A 463 22.96 -40.90 -2.21
C GLU A 463 21.55 -40.31 -2.33
N PHE A 464 21.19 -39.96 -3.57
CA PHE A 464 19.88 -39.44 -3.94
C PHE A 464 19.07 -40.58 -4.57
N ASN A 465 18.01 -41.01 -3.88
CA ASN A 465 17.20 -42.15 -4.26
C ASN A 465 15.84 -41.69 -4.80
N PHE A 466 15.43 -42.23 -5.94
CA PHE A 466 14.16 -41.97 -6.62
C PHE A 466 13.50 -43.27 -7.07
N THR A 467 12.17 -43.24 -7.18
CA THR A 467 11.39 -44.22 -7.91
C THR A 467 10.95 -43.62 -9.24
N LEU A 468 11.26 -44.29 -10.33
CA LEU A 468 10.77 -43.97 -11.67
C LEU A 468 9.33 -44.44 -11.80
N THR A 469 8.42 -43.51 -12.07
CA THR A 469 6.97 -43.76 -12.24
C THR A 469 6.57 -43.85 -13.73
N ARG A 470 7.50 -43.56 -14.64
CA ARG A 470 7.35 -43.60 -16.10
C ARG A 470 8.62 -44.16 -16.75
N ASP A 471 8.49 -44.61 -17.99
CA ASP A 471 9.62 -45.05 -18.83
C ASP A 471 10.33 -43.82 -19.42
N ILE A 472 11.36 -43.36 -18.71
CA ILE A 472 12.14 -42.15 -19.00
C ILE A 472 13.64 -42.41 -18.90
N VAL A 473 14.42 -41.62 -19.63
CA VAL A 473 15.88 -41.57 -19.50
C VAL A 473 16.24 -40.36 -18.63
N VAL A 474 17.05 -40.58 -17.59
CA VAL A 474 17.50 -39.52 -16.68
C VAL A 474 19.00 -39.25 -16.88
N ARG A 475 19.37 -37.97 -16.89
CA ARG A 475 20.75 -37.48 -16.80
C ARG A 475 20.88 -36.57 -15.60
N THR A 476 22.09 -36.46 -15.07
CA THR A 476 22.42 -35.55 -13.97
C THR A 476 23.62 -34.70 -14.31
N GLU A 477 23.56 -33.41 -13.99
CA GLU A 477 24.69 -32.49 -14.08
C GLU A 477 25.06 -32.00 -12.67
N LEU A 478 26.35 -32.05 -12.33
CA LEU A 478 26.91 -31.45 -11.12
C LEU A 478 27.57 -30.13 -11.52
N LEU A 479 27.11 -29.04 -10.90
CA LEU A 479 27.43 -27.66 -11.28
C LEU A 479 28.07 -26.93 -10.10
N HIS A 480 28.99 -26.01 -10.39
CA HIS A 480 29.65 -25.12 -9.43
C HIS A 480 29.78 -23.74 -10.06
N ALA A 481 29.80 -22.67 -9.26
CA ALA A 481 29.88 -21.30 -9.78
C ALA A 481 31.17 -21.00 -10.59
N THR A 482 32.25 -21.75 -10.35
CA THR A 482 33.58 -21.52 -10.96
C THR A 482 34.29 -22.75 -11.52
N ILE A 483 33.80 -23.97 -11.29
CA ILE A 483 34.45 -25.22 -11.76
C ILE A 483 33.68 -25.73 -12.97
N ALA A 484 34.41 -26.10 -14.03
CA ALA A 484 33.81 -26.64 -15.25
C ALA A 484 33.02 -27.94 -14.98
N LYS A 485 31.86 -28.07 -15.63
CA LYS A 485 30.95 -29.22 -15.41
C LYS A 485 31.58 -30.55 -15.86
N GLU A 486 32.47 -30.51 -16.84
CA GLU A 486 33.24 -31.64 -17.37
C GLU A 486 34.15 -32.23 -16.28
N ASP A 487 34.79 -31.38 -15.47
CA ASP A 487 35.64 -31.81 -14.35
C ASP A 487 34.83 -32.39 -13.18
N LEU A 488 33.58 -31.94 -13.03
CA LEU A 488 32.67 -32.39 -11.97
C LEU A 488 31.97 -33.72 -12.30
N GLN A 489 31.84 -34.07 -13.59
CA GLN A 489 31.10 -35.26 -14.03
C GLN A 489 31.60 -36.57 -13.40
N LYS A 490 32.90 -36.69 -13.12
CA LYS A 490 33.52 -37.86 -12.48
C LYS A 490 33.08 -38.11 -11.03
N TYR A 491 32.51 -37.10 -10.36
CA TYR A 491 32.05 -37.20 -8.97
C TYR A 491 30.56 -37.59 -8.84
N CYS A 492 29.85 -37.73 -9.96
CA CYS A 492 28.46 -38.19 -10.00
C CYS A 492 28.37 -39.60 -10.61
N LYS A 493 27.74 -40.53 -9.90
CA LYS A 493 27.54 -41.92 -10.34
C LYS A 493 26.05 -42.29 -10.29
N MET A 494 25.45 -42.51 -11.46
CA MET A 494 24.07 -42.95 -11.58
C MET A 494 23.99 -44.48 -11.59
N THR A 495 22.98 -45.05 -10.93
CA THR A 495 22.66 -46.49 -10.94
C THR A 495 21.15 -46.65 -11.10
N GLN A 496 20.71 -47.43 -12.09
CA GLN A 496 19.30 -47.78 -12.28
C GLN A 496 19.11 -49.29 -12.13
N LYS A 497 18.16 -49.71 -11.29
CA LYS A 497 17.73 -51.10 -11.09
C LYS A 497 16.21 -51.14 -11.13
N TYR A 498 15.65 -51.59 -12.25
CA TYR A 498 14.21 -51.56 -12.52
C TYR A 498 13.65 -50.13 -12.37
N SER A 499 12.69 -49.92 -11.46
CA SER A 499 12.11 -48.63 -11.11
C SER A 499 12.94 -47.83 -10.10
N ASN A 500 13.96 -48.41 -9.47
CA ASN A 500 14.79 -47.68 -8.50
C ASN A 500 15.97 -47.01 -9.22
N PHE A 501 16.08 -45.70 -9.06
CA PHE A 501 17.15 -44.88 -9.60
C PHE A 501 17.90 -44.22 -8.44
N SER A 502 19.19 -44.51 -8.29
CA SER A 502 20.05 -43.85 -7.30
C SER A 502 21.19 -43.09 -7.97
N VAL A 503 21.54 -41.96 -7.34
CA VAL A 503 22.65 -41.11 -7.78
C VAL A 503 23.54 -40.86 -6.58
N GLN A 504 24.74 -41.40 -6.62
CA GLN A 504 25.79 -41.13 -5.63
C GLN A 504 26.60 -39.92 -6.09
N VAL A 505 26.64 -38.88 -5.26
CA VAL A 505 27.40 -37.65 -5.50
C VAL A 505 28.44 -37.48 -4.40
N SER A 506 29.64 -37.12 -4.79
CA SER A 506 30.67 -36.57 -3.91
C SER A 506 31.10 -35.20 -4.45
N VAL A 507 31.85 -34.42 -3.67
CA VAL A 507 32.46 -33.16 -4.14
C VAL A 507 33.94 -33.13 -3.79
N PRO A 508 34.80 -32.50 -4.63
CA PRO A 508 36.23 -32.45 -4.39
C PRO A 508 36.59 -31.63 -3.15
N GLU A 509 35.92 -30.49 -2.98
CA GLU A 509 36.21 -29.48 -1.95
C GLU A 509 34.91 -29.02 -1.28
N ASP A 510 35.02 -28.49 -0.06
CA ASP A 510 33.89 -27.92 0.67
C ASP A 510 33.46 -26.61 -0.01
N GLY A 511 32.20 -26.53 -0.44
CA GLY A 511 31.62 -25.33 -1.06
C GLY A 511 30.12 -25.49 -1.33
N GLU A 512 29.59 -24.67 -2.25
CA GLU A 512 28.23 -24.80 -2.75
C GLU A 512 28.23 -25.33 -4.19
N TYR A 513 27.50 -26.42 -4.40
CA TYR A 513 27.33 -27.09 -5.69
C TYR A 513 25.85 -27.26 -5.97
N ALA A 514 25.48 -27.53 -7.21
CA ALA A 514 24.11 -27.90 -7.56
C ALA A 514 24.07 -29.21 -8.33
N LEU A 515 23.11 -30.06 -8.00
CA LEU A 515 22.81 -31.29 -8.72
C LEU A 515 21.49 -31.12 -9.47
N ALA A 516 21.58 -30.95 -10.79
CA ALA A 516 20.43 -30.84 -11.69
C ALA A 516 20.08 -32.22 -12.26
N PHE A 517 18.80 -32.55 -12.28
CA PHE A 517 18.24 -33.76 -12.89
C PHE A 517 17.48 -33.37 -14.15
N HIS A 518 17.81 -34.02 -15.24
CA HIS A 518 17.18 -33.83 -16.53
C HIS A 518 16.52 -35.13 -17.00
N ALA A 519 15.26 -35.07 -17.44
CA ALA A 519 14.51 -36.22 -17.92
C ALA A 519 14.14 -36.08 -19.39
N GLN A 520 14.17 -37.21 -20.10
CA GLN A 520 13.71 -37.36 -21.47
C GLN A 520 12.67 -38.48 -21.55
N GLN A 521 11.50 -38.19 -22.14
CA GLN A 521 10.50 -39.20 -22.47
C GLN A 521 10.82 -39.84 -23.82
N LYS A 522 10.53 -41.13 -24.02
CA LYS A 522 10.85 -41.88 -25.26
C LYS A 522 10.38 -41.24 -26.58
N ASN A 523 9.38 -40.37 -26.54
CA ASN A 523 8.81 -39.70 -27.71
C ASN A 523 9.23 -38.22 -27.85
N ARG A 524 10.20 -37.72 -27.06
CA ARG A 524 10.76 -36.35 -27.17
C ARG A 524 12.26 -36.40 -27.43
N CYS A 525 12.77 -35.48 -28.25
CA CYS A 525 14.20 -35.38 -28.56
C CYS A 525 15.02 -34.72 -27.46
N ASP A 526 14.39 -33.86 -26.64
CA ASP A 526 15.07 -32.95 -25.72
C ASP A 526 14.99 -33.43 -24.25
N TYR A 527 15.99 -33.00 -23.47
CA TYR A 527 16.06 -33.21 -22.03
C TYR A 527 15.52 -31.97 -21.29
N GLU A 528 14.51 -32.17 -20.46
CA GLU A 528 13.92 -31.10 -19.64
C GLU A 528 14.52 -31.14 -18.22
N ASN A 529 14.83 -29.98 -17.62
CA ASN A 529 15.19 -29.89 -16.20
C ASN A 529 13.94 -30.15 -15.36
N VAL A 530 14.00 -31.10 -14.42
CA VAL A 530 12.83 -31.58 -13.68
C VAL A 530 13.01 -31.63 -12.16
N CYS A 531 14.24 -31.50 -11.65
CA CYS A 531 14.53 -31.42 -10.21
C CYS A 531 15.95 -30.91 -9.99
N ASN A 532 16.17 -30.07 -8.97
CA ASN A 532 17.50 -29.56 -8.65
C ASN A 532 17.74 -29.64 -7.14
N TYR A 533 18.99 -29.81 -6.71
CA TYR A 533 19.36 -29.71 -5.29
C TYR A 533 20.56 -28.77 -5.13
N LEU A 534 20.47 -27.86 -4.16
CA LEU A 534 21.61 -27.07 -3.68
C LEU A 534 22.34 -27.92 -2.65
N LEU A 535 23.59 -28.22 -2.91
CA LEU A 535 24.47 -29.00 -2.05
C LEU A 535 25.43 -28.04 -1.35
N THR A 536 25.43 -28.01 -0.03
CA THR A 536 26.24 -27.05 0.75
C THR A 536 27.06 -27.74 1.84
N SER A 537 28.31 -27.31 1.98
CA SER A 537 29.24 -27.68 3.05
C SER A 537 29.12 -26.83 4.31
N GLU A 538 28.26 -25.80 4.32
CA GLU A 538 28.12 -24.93 5.49
C GLU A 538 27.76 -25.76 6.74
N LYS A 539 28.74 -25.89 7.63
CA LYS A 539 28.49 -26.10 9.06
C LYS A 539 27.49 -25.02 9.46
N LYS A 540 26.40 -25.39 10.17
CA LYS A 540 25.42 -24.40 10.67
C LYS A 540 26.20 -23.23 11.28
N LYS A 541 26.23 -22.06 10.61
CA LYS A 541 26.58 -20.79 11.26
C LYS A 541 25.72 -20.75 12.55
N LYS A 542 26.36 -20.42 13.68
CA LYS A 542 25.83 -20.62 15.05
C LYS A 542 24.31 -20.46 15.08
N LYS A 543 23.60 -21.47 15.63
CA LYS A 543 22.17 -21.46 16.01
C LYS A 543 21.57 -20.04 15.85
N ARG A 544 20.98 -19.76 14.68
CA ARG A 544 20.40 -18.45 14.37
C ARG A 544 19.39 -18.13 15.47
N GLU A 545 19.23 -16.87 15.86
CA GLU A 545 18.56 -16.33 17.07
C GLU A 545 17.17 -16.89 17.50
N TRP A 546 16.61 -17.82 16.74
CA TRP A 546 15.42 -18.63 17.03
C TRP A 546 15.75 -20.04 17.58
N ASP A 547 16.99 -20.27 18.04
CA ASP A 547 17.54 -21.54 18.54
C ASP A 547 18.18 -21.33 19.96
N ASP A 548 17.37 -21.19 21.03
CA ASP A 548 17.65 -21.05 22.50
C ASP A 548 18.87 -21.79 23.16
N PRO A 549 19.28 -21.50 24.43
CA PRO A 549 19.45 -20.21 25.13
C PRO A 549 20.74 -20.11 26.03
N ILE A 550 21.01 -18.91 26.58
CA ILE A 550 21.66 -18.55 27.89
C ILE A 550 22.82 -19.42 28.46
N GLU A 551 24.00 -18.80 28.76
CA GLU A 551 24.74 -19.03 30.05
C GLU A 551 26.00 -18.19 30.31
N LYS A 552 26.67 -17.57 29.31
CA LYS A 552 28.06 -17.07 29.49
C LYS A 552 28.24 -15.59 29.87
N GLN A 553 27.24 -14.93 30.46
CA GLN A 553 27.10 -13.46 30.42
C GLN A 553 26.93 -12.75 31.80
N THR A 554 26.87 -13.48 32.91
CA THR A 554 26.53 -12.95 34.24
C THR A 554 27.50 -11.89 34.79
N GLY A 555 28.81 -12.16 34.80
CA GLY A 555 29.79 -11.30 35.46
C GLY A 555 29.98 -9.91 34.83
N THR A 556 29.89 -9.81 33.50
CA THR A 556 30.11 -8.55 32.77
C THR A 556 28.93 -7.58 32.91
N ASN A 557 27.73 -8.11 33.09
CA ASN A 557 26.50 -7.33 32.94
C ASN A 557 26.17 -6.45 34.16
N VAL A 558 26.73 -6.72 35.35
CA VAL A 558 26.48 -5.92 36.58
C VAL A 558 27.05 -4.50 36.45
N ALA A 559 28.27 -4.39 35.93
CA ALA A 559 28.92 -3.09 35.70
C ALA A 559 28.21 -2.28 34.60
N VAL A 560 27.64 -2.96 33.59
CA VAL A 560 26.86 -2.31 32.52
C VAL A 560 25.53 -1.79 33.06
N LEU A 561 24.81 -2.59 33.87
CA LEU A 561 23.55 -2.19 34.48
C LEU A 561 23.70 -0.97 35.39
N ALA A 562 24.77 -0.91 36.20
CA ALA A 562 25.06 0.24 37.06
C ALA A 562 25.27 1.54 36.26
N LYS A 563 25.94 1.47 35.10
CA LYS A 563 26.13 2.61 34.19
C LYS A 563 24.81 3.02 33.50
N ALA A 564 23.97 2.05 33.12
CA ALA A 564 22.70 2.29 32.44
C ALA A 564 21.70 3.10 33.31
N LYS A 565 21.70 2.93 34.64
CA LYS A 565 20.82 3.68 35.56
C LYS A 565 20.92 5.20 35.42
N GLY A 566 22.08 5.71 35.04
CA GLY A 566 22.35 7.14 34.86
C GLY A 566 21.89 7.74 33.52
N THR A 567 21.46 6.94 32.55
CA THR A 567 21.15 7.45 31.19
C THR A 567 19.84 8.22 31.15
N LYS A 568 19.67 9.05 30.10
CA LYS A 568 18.40 9.74 29.82
C LYS A 568 17.47 8.92 28.91
N HIS A 569 17.94 7.82 28.32
CA HIS A 569 17.18 7.01 27.37
C HIS A 569 16.60 5.76 28.04
N VAL A 570 15.27 5.70 28.13
CA VAL A 570 14.54 4.55 28.72
C VAL A 570 14.86 3.25 27.98
N GLY A 571 14.87 3.24 26.64
CA GLY A 571 15.13 2.03 25.85
C GLY A 571 16.53 1.42 26.04
N GLU A 572 17.54 2.23 26.39
CA GLU A 572 18.87 1.72 26.76
C GLU A 572 18.80 0.97 28.10
N LEU A 573 18.13 1.57 29.09
CA LEU A 573 17.94 0.98 30.41
C LEU A 573 17.05 -0.26 30.36
N GLU A 574 15.99 -0.27 29.53
CA GLU A 574 15.18 -1.48 29.25
C GLU A 574 16.02 -2.59 28.65
N GLY A 575 16.77 -2.29 27.58
CA GLY A 575 17.58 -3.28 26.87
C GLY A 575 18.65 -3.91 27.77
N GLU A 576 19.29 -3.13 28.65
CA GLU A 576 20.25 -3.68 29.62
C GLU A 576 19.56 -4.45 30.75
N ILE A 577 18.40 -4.01 31.26
CA ILE A 577 17.62 -4.78 32.25
C ILE A 577 17.15 -6.12 31.66
N GLU A 578 16.69 -6.16 30.41
CA GLU A 578 16.23 -7.39 29.76
C GLU A 578 17.39 -8.37 29.51
N LYS A 579 18.55 -7.87 29.05
CA LYS A 579 19.80 -8.66 28.95
C LYS A 579 20.26 -9.20 30.30
N PHE A 580 20.00 -8.46 31.38
CA PHE A 580 20.36 -8.82 32.74
C PHE A 580 19.43 -9.88 33.35
N GLN A 581 18.11 -9.73 33.15
CA GLN A 581 17.09 -10.65 33.66
C GLN A 581 17.14 -12.04 33.04
N LYS A 582 17.65 -12.16 31.80
CA LYS A 582 17.81 -13.44 31.08
C LYS A 582 18.97 -14.30 31.62
N LEU A 583 19.53 -13.99 32.78
CA LEU A 583 20.69 -14.68 33.35
C LEU A 583 20.36 -15.22 34.75
N VAL A 584 20.80 -16.45 35.03
CA VAL A 584 20.55 -17.11 36.31
C VAL A 584 21.23 -16.32 37.44
N MET A 585 20.46 -15.99 38.49
CA MET A 585 20.85 -15.02 39.51
C MET A 585 21.38 -15.68 40.79
N GLU A 586 22.50 -15.18 41.28
CA GLU A 586 22.91 -15.34 42.69
C GLU A 586 22.20 -14.29 43.58
N ASP A 587 21.93 -14.63 44.84
CA ASP A 587 21.14 -13.78 45.75
C ASP A 587 21.76 -12.38 46.00
N ASN A 588 23.08 -12.25 45.87
CA ASN A 588 23.82 -11.01 46.11
C ASN A 588 23.55 -9.89 45.07
N VAL A 589 22.85 -10.19 43.97
CA VAL A 589 22.69 -9.29 42.81
C VAL A 589 21.28 -8.70 42.70
N LYS A 590 20.30 -9.27 43.44
CA LYS A 590 18.88 -8.88 43.37
C LYS A 590 18.62 -7.42 43.73
N GLY A 591 19.38 -6.84 44.68
CA GLY A 591 19.23 -5.44 45.09
C GLY A 591 19.58 -4.43 43.99
N GLU A 592 20.65 -4.70 43.23
CA GLU A 592 21.06 -3.84 42.11
C GLU A 592 20.06 -3.90 40.95
N LEU A 593 19.50 -5.08 40.68
CA LEU A 593 18.44 -5.25 39.68
C LEU A 593 17.14 -4.54 40.09
N GLN A 594 16.70 -4.68 41.35
CA GLN A 594 15.53 -3.97 41.86
C GLN A 594 15.69 -2.45 41.72
N ALA A 595 16.83 -1.91 42.13
CA ALA A 595 17.12 -0.48 41.95
C ALA A 595 17.19 -0.04 40.47
N ALA A 596 17.51 -0.93 39.53
CA ALA A 596 17.44 -0.65 38.09
C ALA A 596 15.99 -0.63 37.58
N GLN A 597 15.17 -1.60 38.00
CA GLN A 597 13.74 -1.66 37.68
C GLN A 597 12.98 -0.45 38.25
N ASP A 598 13.32 -0.02 39.46
CA ASP A 598 12.75 1.16 40.11
C ASP A 598 13.11 2.45 39.36
N ALA A 599 14.36 2.62 38.96
CA ALA A 599 14.79 3.75 38.14
C ALA A 599 14.15 3.73 36.74
N LEU A 600 13.94 2.54 36.17
CA LEU A 600 13.27 2.37 34.89
C LEU A 600 11.79 2.76 34.96
N GLU A 601 11.06 2.27 35.96
CA GLU A 601 9.63 2.54 36.15
C GLU A 601 9.38 4.05 36.35
N TYR A 602 10.15 4.70 37.22
CA TYR A 602 10.10 6.16 37.37
C TYR A 602 10.34 6.91 36.05
N LYS A 603 11.39 6.52 35.29
CA LYS A 603 11.70 7.17 34.00
C LYS A 603 10.63 6.90 32.94
N LYS A 604 9.99 5.72 32.94
CA LYS A 604 8.85 5.40 32.08
C LYS A 604 7.67 6.30 32.40
N ASP A 605 7.26 6.38 33.66
CA ASP A 605 6.12 7.22 34.06
C ASP A 605 6.39 8.70 33.75
N GLN A 606 7.60 9.18 34.03
CA GLN A 606 8.04 10.54 33.68
C GLN A 606 8.02 10.79 32.17
N GLN A 607 8.52 9.85 31.35
CA GLN A 607 8.53 9.97 29.89
C GLN A 607 7.11 9.87 29.32
N CYS A 608 6.24 9.02 29.86
CA CYS A 608 4.84 8.90 29.47
C CYS A 608 4.06 10.19 29.74
N LEU A 609 4.21 10.80 30.92
CA LEU A 609 3.62 12.11 31.23
C LEU A 609 4.15 13.20 30.30
N THR A 610 5.48 13.35 30.19
CA THR A 610 6.11 14.35 29.30
C THR A 610 5.70 14.17 27.84
N TYR A 611 5.60 12.93 27.36
CA TYR A 611 5.16 12.63 25.99
C TYR A 611 3.68 12.93 25.79
N ALA A 612 2.81 12.61 26.76
CA ALA A 612 1.39 12.94 26.70
C ALA A 612 1.15 14.45 26.69
N ILE A 613 1.88 15.20 27.52
CA ILE A 613 1.87 16.67 27.54
C ILE A 613 2.28 17.24 26.18
N ASN A 614 3.46 16.85 25.68
CA ASN A 614 3.97 17.34 24.39
C ASN A 614 3.08 16.94 23.20
N ARG A 615 2.40 15.78 23.27
CA ARG A 615 1.49 15.30 22.23
C ARG A 615 0.09 15.92 22.30
N ARG A 616 -0.26 16.62 23.38
CA ARG A 616 -1.54 17.31 23.60
C ARG A 616 -2.76 16.46 23.19
N ASN A 617 -2.76 15.18 23.59
CA ASN A 617 -3.79 14.22 23.20
C ASN A 617 -4.58 13.72 24.42
N LEU A 618 -5.90 13.90 24.41
CA LEU A 618 -6.77 13.59 25.54
C LEU A 618 -6.61 12.16 26.08
N GLN A 619 -6.66 11.14 25.21
CA GLN A 619 -6.54 9.74 25.65
C GLN A 619 -5.16 9.43 26.22
N ALA A 620 -4.09 9.95 25.60
CA ALA A 620 -2.73 9.80 26.11
C ALA A 620 -2.55 10.46 27.47
N LEU A 621 -3.14 11.65 27.67
CA LEU A 621 -3.12 12.37 28.95
C LEU A 621 -3.90 11.61 30.02
N GLU A 622 -5.12 11.16 29.74
CA GLU A 622 -5.93 10.40 30.70
C GLU A 622 -5.26 9.09 31.15
N ILE A 623 -4.59 8.40 30.22
CA ILE A 623 -3.81 7.20 30.55
C ILE A 623 -2.57 7.59 31.39
N ALA A 624 -1.81 8.62 30.99
CA ALA A 624 -0.59 9.03 31.68
C ALA A 624 -0.84 9.59 33.09
N ILE A 625 -1.89 10.41 33.28
CA ILE A 625 -2.33 10.93 34.59
C ILE A 625 -2.74 9.77 35.51
N LYS A 626 -3.58 8.86 35.01
CA LYS A 626 -4.03 7.67 35.76
C LYS A 626 -2.89 6.72 36.10
N GLN A 627 -1.85 6.66 35.27
CA GLN A 627 -0.64 5.89 35.54
C GLN A 627 0.25 6.62 36.57
N GLY A 628 0.46 7.93 36.42
CA GLY A 628 1.23 8.77 37.35
C GLY A 628 0.68 8.72 38.78
N HIS A 629 -0.64 8.88 38.96
CA HIS A 629 -1.28 8.76 40.28
C HIS A 629 -1.18 7.36 40.91
N LYS A 630 -1.11 6.32 40.08
CA LYS A 630 -0.93 4.93 40.54
C LYS A 630 0.54 4.55 40.72
N SER A 631 1.46 5.38 40.24
CA SER A 631 2.89 5.15 40.39
C SER A 631 3.29 5.26 41.85
N ARG A 632 4.18 4.37 42.28
CA ARG A 632 4.88 4.48 43.58
C ARG A 632 5.79 5.70 43.68
N PHE A 633 5.93 6.47 42.60
CA PHE A 633 6.69 7.72 42.53
C PHE A 633 5.79 8.96 42.35
N ASN A 634 4.48 8.87 42.61
CA ASN A 634 3.52 9.99 42.50
C ASN A 634 4.06 11.30 43.11
N ASP A 635 4.57 11.27 44.35
CA ASP A 635 5.14 12.45 45.05
C ASP A 635 6.31 13.14 44.31
N LYS A 636 7.01 12.42 43.42
CA LYS A 636 8.09 12.97 42.56
C LYS A 636 7.58 13.42 41.19
N LEU A 637 6.40 12.98 40.80
CA LEU A 637 5.74 13.28 39.53
C LEU A 637 4.63 14.33 39.66
N SER A 638 4.25 14.73 40.87
CA SER A 638 3.06 15.56 41.14
C SER A 638 2.95 16.78 40.23
N ARG A 639 4.04 17.55 40.05
CA ARG A 639 4.05 18.71 39.15
C ARG A 639 3.78 18.35 37.68
N LEU A 640 4.32 17.24 37.18
CA LEU A 640 4.02 16.78 35.81
C LEU A 640 2.61 16.19 35.68
N ILE A 641 2.02 15.72 36.79
CA ILE A 641 0.63 15.27 36.83
C ILE A 641 -0.29 16.49 36.80
N GLU A 642 0.00 17.53 37.60
CA GLU A 642 -0.67 18.84 37.57
C GLU A 642 -0.62 19.47 36.17
N ASP A 643 0.58 19.61 35.57
CA ASP A 643 0.78 20.11 34.20
C ASP A 643 -0.05 19.31 33.16
N ALA A 644 -0.16 17.99 33.34
CA ALA A 644 -0.95 17.12 32.46
C ALA A 644 -2.47 17.25 32.70
N GLU A 645 -2.91 17.43 33.94
CA GLU A 645 -4.32 17.62 34.31
C GLU A 645 -4.87 18.96 33.84
N GLU A 646 -4.12 20.05 33.99
CA GLU A 646 -4.47 21.36 33.44
C GLU A 646 -4.66 21.27 31.93
N LEU A 647 -3.68 20.68 31.23
CA LEU A 647 -3.74 20.48 29.78
C LEU A 647 -4.89 19.56 29.36
N ARG A 648 -5.17 18.47 30.10
CA ARG A 648 -6.31 17.59 29.87
C ARG A 648 -7.61 18.38 29.96
N ASN A 649 -7.78 19.17 31.03
CA ASN A 649 -8.99 19.95 31.26
C ASN A 649 -9.19 21.02 30.17
N HIS A 650 -8.11 21.66 29.72
CA HIS A 650 -8.12 22.58 28.56
C HIS A 650 -8.58 21.88 27.27
N ILE A 651 -7.99 20.73 26.93
CA ILE A 651 -8.37 19.96 25.72
C ILE A 651 -9.82 19.46 25.83
N MET A 652 -10.27 19.01 27.01
CA MET A 652 -11.68 18.64 27.24
C MET A 652 -12.61 19.83 27.05
N HIS A 653 -12.22 21.03 27.49
CA HIS A 653 -13.00 22.25 27.28
C HIS A 653 -13.12 22.58 25.79
N LEU A 654 -12.00 22.54 25.03
CA LEU A 654 -12.00 22.74 23.58
C LEU A 654 -12.90 21.74 22.84
N ILE A 655 -12.83 20.45 23.20
CA ILE A 655 -13.70 19.40 22.65
C ILE A 655 -15.18 19.67 22.99
N LYS A 656 -15.47 20.09 24.23
CA LYS A 656 -16.83 20.40 24.67
C LYS A 656 -17.43 21.57 23.88
N VAL A 657 -16.69 22.68 23.69
CA VAL A 657 -17.21 23.84 22.95
C VAL A 657 -17.28 23.57 21.43
N ALA A 658 -16.45 22.67 20.90
CA ALA A 658 -16.55 22.22 19.51
C ALA A 658 -17.73 21.25 19.26
N HIS A 659 -18.28 20.60 20.29
CA HIS A 659 -19.31 19.56 20.15
C HIS A 659 -20.54 20.04 19.36
N ASP A 660 -21.06 21.23 19.69
CA ASP A 660 -22.26 21.79 19.04
C ASP A 660 -22.05 22.09 17.54
N ILE A 661 -20.80 22.36 17.12
CA ILE A 661 -20.45 22.48 15.68
C ILE A 661 -20.37 21.09 15.03
N LEU A 662 -19.81 20.10 15.72
CA LEU A 662 -19.58 18.76 15.16
C LEU A 662 -20.86 17.92 15.04
N GLU A 663 -21.83 18.13 15.93
CA GLU A 663 -23.19 17.54 15.86
C GLU A 663 -24.17 18.38 15.03
N MET A 664 -23.72 19.52 14.47
CA MET A 664 -24.57 20.37 13.64
C MET A 664 -25.09 19.61 12.41
N LYS A 665 -26.39 19.76 12.13
CA LYS A 665 -27.01 19.19 10.93
C LYS A 665 -26.31 19.73 9.68
N GLN A 666 -25.89 18.84 8.77
CA GLN A 666 -25.21 19.23 7.53
C GLN A 666 -25.99 20.28 6.73
N SER A 667 -27.33 20.19 6.69
CA SER A 667 -28.21 21.18 6.08
C SER A 667 -27.97 22.63 6.54
N THR A 668 -27.56 22.84 7.78
CA THR A 668 -27.26 24.16 8.36
C THR A 668 -25.89 24.68 7.90
N ILE A 669 -24.96 23.78 7.56
CA ILE A 669 -23.68 24.13 6.93
C ILE A 669 -23.90 24.41 5.43
N SER A 670 -24.75 23.61 4.76
CA SER A 670 -25.17 23.85 3.38
C SER A 670 -25.89 25.20 3.24
N GLU A 671 -26.73 25.58 4.22
CA GLU A 671 -27.35 26.91 4.33
C GLU A 671 -26.29 28.03 4.32
N LEU A 672 -25.30 27.97 5.23
CA LEU A 672 -24.22 28.95 5.32
C LEU A 672 -23.43 29.09 4.00
N ARG A 673 -23.25 28.01 3.24
CA ARG A 673 -22.57 28.05 1.92
C ARG A 673 -23.46 28.56 0.78
N SER A 674 -24.79 28.49 0.94
CA SER A 674 -25.79 28.84 -0.09
C SER A 674 -25.96 30.34 -0.31
N TYR A 675 -25.65 31.19 0.69
CA TYR A 675 -25.78 32.64 0.59
C TYR A 675 -24.94 33.21 -0.57
N LYS A 676 -25.59 33.87 -1.53
CA LYS A 676 -24.92 34.64 -2.60
C LYS A 676 -24.35 35.97 -2.08
N SER A 677 -25.04 36.58 -1.13
CA SER A 677 -24.61 37.76 -0.38
C SER A 677 -25.09 37.57 1.06
N PRO A 678 -24.19 37.32 2.02
CA PRO A 678 -24.56 37.07 3.42
C PRO A 678 -24.83 38.38 4.16
N PRO A 679 -25.63 38.37 5.24
CA PRO A 679 -25.62 39.43 6.24
C PRO A 679 -24.22 39.64 6.83
N ASN A 680 -23.85 40.89 7.13
CA ASN A 680 -22.53 41.26 7.67
C ASN A 680 -22.14 40.45 8.91
N ILE A 681 -23.10 40.13 9.79
CA ILE A 681 -22.90 39.29 10.97
C ILE A 681 -22.45 37.85 10.61
N ILE A 682 -23.05 37.23 9.58
CA ILE A 682 -22.65 35.90 9.11
C ILE A 682 -21.26 35.98 8.45
N PHE A 683 -21.01 37.02 7.67
CA PHE A 683 -19.69 37.26 7.07
C PHE A 683 -18.60 37.39 8.13
N ASP A 684 -18.79 38.26 9.13
CA ASP A 684 -17.82 38.50 10.21
C ASP A 684 -17.59 37.24 11.07
N ILE A 685 -18.63 36.45 11.37
CA ILE A 685 -18.51 35.18 12.11
C ILE A 685 -17.71 34.14 11.31
N MET A 686 -18.02 33.93 10.03
CA MET A 686 -17.28 32.93 9.23
C MET A 686 -15.85 33.39 8.93
N ARG A 687 -15.64 34.69 8.71
CA ARG A 687 -14.30 35.31 8.61
C ARG A 687 -13.49 35.09 9.88
N SER A 688 -14.08 35.33 11.05
CA SER A 688 -13.47 35.07 12.36
C SER A 688 -13.16 33.58 12.56
N THR A 689 -14.05 32.70 12.10
CA THR A 689 -13.87 31.23 12.11
C THR A 689 -12.60 30.83 11.35
N PHE A 690 -12.47 31.22 10.08
CA PHE A 690 -11.29 30.85 9.29
C PHE A 690 -10.00 31.56 9.71
N LEU A 691 -10.10 32.78 10.26
CA LEU A 691 -8.96 33.47 10.85
C LEU A 691 -8.43 32.72 12.09
N MET A 692 -9.33 32.27 12.97
CA MET A 692 -8.98 31.44 14.14
C MET A 692 -8.40 30.07 13.72
N LEU A 693 -8.91 29.49 12.63
CA LEU A 693 -8.38 28.25 12.04
C LEU A 693 -7.08 28.43 11.24
N GLY A 694 -6.51 29.65 11.18
CA GLY A 694 -5.13 29.91 10.75
C GLY A 694 -4.92 30.60 9.40
N GLU A 695 -5.98 30.90 8.63
CA GLU A 695 -5.89 31.66 7.37
C GLU A 695 -5.39 33.12 7.62
N THR A 696 -4.96 33.82 6.57
CA THR A 696 -4.53 35.23 6.66
C THR A 696 -5.69 36.20 6.42
N SER A 697 -5.59 37.42 6.94
CA SER A 697 -6.65 38.43 6.76
C SER A 697 -6.92 38.80 5.30
N GLU A 698 -5.90 38.70 4.44
CA GLU A 698 -5.95 38.91 2.98
C GLU A 698 -6.78 37.84 2.26
N GLN A 699 -6.65 36.57 2.68
CA GLN A 699 -7.44 35.47 2.10
C GLN A 699 -8.93 35.58 2.42
N LEU A 700 -9.30 36.36 3.44
CA LEU A 700 -10.66 36.41 3.99
C LEU A 700 -11.37 37.75 3.73
N GLU A 701 -10.95 38.52 2.74
CA GLU A 701 -11.61 39.78 2.37
C GLU A 701 -12.93 39.58 1.62
N ASN A 702 -13.07 38.47 0.88
CA ASN A 702 -14.20 38.22 -0.01
C ASN A 702 -15.01 36.98 0.42
N TRP A 703 -16.34 37.07 0.31
CA TRP A 703 -17.24 35.97 0.68
C TRP A 703 -17.04 34.73 -0.18
N GLU A 704 -16.70 34.88 -1.46
CA GLU A 704 -16.46 33.74 -2.34
C GLU A 704 -15.28 32.89 -1.87
N THR A 705 -14.22 33.50 -1.32
CA THR A 705 -13.11 32.74 -0.72
C THR A 705 -13.56 31.97 0.53
N LEU A 706 -14.41 32.57 1.36
CA LEU A 706 -15.00 31.90 2.52
C LEU A 706 -15.89 30.72 2.10
N ARG A 707 -16.68 30.85 1.02
CA ARG A 707 -17.47 29.74 0.44
C ARG A 707 -16.59 28.60 -0.08
N VAL A 708 -15.47 28.91 -0.71
CA VAL A 708 -14.47 27.92 -1.13
C VAL A 708 -13.88 27.20 0.10
N LEU A 709 -13.47 27.94 1.13
CA LEU A 709 -12.93 27.38 2.38
C LEU A 709 -13.95 26.49 3.12
N MET A 710 -15.24 26.85 3.11
CA MET A 710 -16.33 26.01 3.63
C MET A 710 -16.57 24.73 2.79
N GLY A 711 -16.24 24.75 1.49
CA GLY A 711 -16.34 23.61 0.58
C GLY A 711 -15.12 22.68 0.54
N LYS A 712 -14.02 23.02 1.22
CA LYS A 712 -12.84 22.15 1.32
C LYS A 712 -13.16 20.86 2.07
N ARG A 713 -12.55 19.75 1.66
CA ARG A 713 -12.73 18.42 2.27
C ARG A 713 -11.47 17.92 3.00
N ARG A 714 -11.60 16.77 3.67
CA ARG A 714 -10.50 16.03 4.31
C ARG A 714 -9.66 16.91 5.25
N LYS A 715 -8.33 16.93 5.13
CA LYS A 715 -7.42 17.69 6.02
C LYS A 715 -7.78 19.18 6.13
N GLU A 716 -8.27 19.79 5.05
CA GLU A 716 -8.54 21.22 5.00
C GLU A 716 -10.01 21.59 5.31
N GLY A 717 -10.88 20.58 5.48
CA GLY A 717 -12.30 20.80 5.72
C GLY A 717 -12.59 21.42 7.08
N MET A 718 -13.49 22.42 7.08
CA MET A 718 -13.81 23.25 8.24
C MET A 718 -14.12 22.46 9.52
N LEU A 719 -15.04 21.48 9.46
CA LEU A 719 -15.38 20.65 10.63
C LEU A 719 -14.21 19.85 11.17
N ARG A 720 -13.30 19.36 10.31
CA ARG A 720 -12.10 18.65 10.75
C ARG A 720 -11.13 19.61 11.44
N ARG A 721 -10.92 20.80 10.88
CA ARG A 721 -10.07 21.84 11.45
C ARG A 721 -10.58 22.32 12.81
N VAL A 722 -11.91 22.44 12.98
CA VAL A 722 -12.55 22.68 14.30
C VAL A 722 -12.32 21.49 15.25
N LYS A 723 -12.52 20.25 14.79
CA LYS A 723 -12.30 19.04 15.60
C LYS A 723 -10.85 18.86 16.08
N THR A 724 -9.88 19.29 15.28
CA THR A 724 -8.44 19.22 15.60
C THR A 724 -7.86 20.59 15.99
N PHE A 725 -8.72 21.53 16.40
CA PHE A 725 -8.30 22.87 16.82
C PHE A 725 -7.54 22.82 18.15
N ASP A 726 -6.49 23.63 18.27
CA ASP A 726 -5.73 23.81 19.51
C ASP A 726 -5.25 25.26 19.59
N THR A 727 -5.37 25.87 20.77
CA THR A 727 -5.05 27.28 21.02
C THR A 727 -3.57 27.61 20.78
N ILE A 728 -2.66 26.64 20.91
CA ILE A 728 -1.23 26.84 20.67
C ILE A 728 -0.89 27.19 19.20
N ASN A 729 -1.77 26.86 18.26
CA ASN A 729 -1.57 27.12 16.83
C ASN A 729 -2.10 28.48 16.37
N VAL A 730 -2.72 29.27 17.27
CA VAL A 730 -3.28 30.58 16.97
C VAL A 730 -2.17 31.62 16.91
N LYS A 731 -2.06 32.35 15.79
CA LYS A 731 -1.03 33.38 15.60
C LYS A 731 -1.24 34.55 16.59
N PRO A 732 -0.17 35.18 17.12
CA PRO A 732 -0.28 36.34 18.01
C PRO A 732 -1.16 37.45 17.42
N GLY A 733 -2.03 38.03 18.25
CA GLY A 733 -2.97 39.09 17.86
C GLY A 733 -4.19 38.63 17.04
N VAL A 734 -4.34 37.34 16.71
CA VAL A 734 -5.56 36.83 16.05
C VAL A 734 -6.76 36.86 16.98
N GLN A 735 -6.63 36.41 18.23
CA GLN A 735 -7.74 36.42 19.20
C GLN A 735 -8.28 37.85 19.43
N GLN A 736 -7.40 38.84 19.62
CA GLN A 736 -7.83 40.24 19.75
C GLN A 736 -8.63 40.73 18.54
N LYS A 737 -8.17 40.44 17.30
CA LYS A 737 -8.90 40.79 16.07
C LYS A 737 -10.25 40.09 15.96
N VAL A 738 -10.34 38.83 16.40
CA VAL A 738 -11.60 38.08 16.45
C VAL A 738 -12.55 38.70 17.46
N ASP A 739 -12.09 39.02 18.67
CA ASP A 739 -12.93 39.68 19.68
C ASP A 739 -13.41 41.07 19.23
N GLU A 740 -12.55 41.87 18.58
CA GLU A 740 -12.94 43.16 17.97
C GLU A 740 -14.01 43.00 16.87
N MET A 741 -14.02 41.88 16.15
CA MET A 741 -15.06 41.57 15.16
C MET A 741 -16.36 41.07 15.80
N LEU A 742 -16.27 40.22 16.83
CA LEU A 742 -17.43 39.58 17.47
C LEU A 742 -18.16 40.50 18.45
N ASN A 743 -17.44 41.39 19.15
CA ASN A 743 -18.02 42.34 20.13
C ASN A 743 -19.01 43.36 19.51
N LYS A 744 -19.12 43.42 18.18
CA LYS A 744 -20.14 44.19 17.46
C LYS A 744 -21.54 43.57 17.55
N TYR A 745 -21.64 42.30 17.94
CA TYR A 745 -22.86 41.50 17.86
C TYR A 745 -23.07 40.71 19.15
N SER A 746 -24.33 40.52 19.54
CA SER A 746 -24.73 39.61 20.61
C SER A 746 -24.94 38.17 20.11
N GLU A 747 -24.87 37.19 21.03
CA GLU A 747 -25.23 35.79 20.73
C GLU A 747 -26.66 35.66 20.17
N PHE A 748 -27.59 36.48 20.67
CA PHE A 748 -28.98 36.50 20.21
C PHE A 748 -29.06 36.92 18.74
N GLU A 749 -28.40 38.01 18.35
CA GLU A 749 -28.36 38.47 16.95
C GLU A 749 -27.71 37.44 16.04
N ALA A 750 -26.63 36.79 16.49
CA ALA A 750 -25.94 35.74 15.72
C ALA A 750 -26.84 34.53 15.47
N ARG A 751 -27.58 34.05 16.49
CA ARG A 751 -28.54 32.93 16.36
C ARG A 751 -29.78 33.30 15.53
N VAL A 752 -30.25 34.54 15.62
CA VAL A 752 -31.37 35.04 14.79
C VAL A 752 -30.97 35.17 13.33
N ALA A 753 -29.72 35.55 13.03
CA ALA A 753 -29.21 35.66 11.66
C ALA A 753 -29.03 34.29 10.98
N SER A 754 -28.50 33.29 11.69
CA SER A 754 -28.53 31.88 11.29
C SER A 754 -28.20 30.98 12.48
N ALA A 755 -28.91 29.85 12.62
CA ALA A 755 -28.61 28.86 13.65
C ALA A 755 -27.16 28.32 13.54
N GLY A 756 -26.64 28.20 12.31
CA GLY A 756 -25.25 27.83 12.08
C GLY A 756 -24.28 28.91 12.55
N ALA A 757 -24.47 30.15 12.10
CA ALA A 757 -23.62 31.28 12.48
C ALA A 757 -23.62 31.52 14.00
N GLY A 758 -24.78 31.45 14.67
CA GLY A 758 -24.87 31.54 16.13
C GLY A 758 -24.09 30.45 16.87
N THR A 759 -23.95 29.25 16.30
CA THR A 759 -23.16 28.17 16.89
C THR A 759 -21.65 28.42 16.72
N PHE A 760 -21.23 28.89 15.53
CA PHE A 760 -19.84 29.32 15.30
C PHE A 760 -19.43 30.53 16.17
N TYR A 761 -20.35 31.48 16.38
CA TYR A 761 -20.15 32.62 17.29
C TYR A 761 -19.85 32.16 18.73
N CYS A 762 -20.63 31.20 19.26
CA CYS A 762 -20.43 30.69 20.62
C CYS A 762 -19.08 29.97 20.75
N TRP A 763 -18.76 29.10 19.80
CA TRP A 763 -17.46 28.42 19.76
C TRP A 763 -16.29 29.41 19.73
N LEU A 764 -16.36 30.45 18.89
CA LEU A 764 -15.32 31.47 18.80
C LEU A 764 -15.14 32.24 20.12
N ARG A 765 -16.24 32.71 20.72
CA ARG A 765 -16.20 33.41 22.02
C ARG A 765 -15.54 32.54 23.09
N ASP A 766 -15.96 31.29 23.19
CA ASP A 766 -15.48 30.39 24.23
C ASP A 766 -14.01 29.96 23.96
N VAL A 767 -13.59 29.85 22.69
CA VAL A 767 -12.18 29.70 22.29
C VAL A 767 -11.33 30.92 22.66
N CYS A 768 -11.81 32.15 22.43
CA CYS A 768 -11.10 33.36 22.84
C CYS A 768 -10.88 33.41 24.36
N ILE A 769 -11.89 33.00 25.14
CA ILE A 769 -11.78 32.86 26.61
C ILE A 769 -10.71 31.81 26.97
N ALA A 770 -10.70 30.65 26.31
CA ALA A 770 -9.71 29.59 26.55
C ALA A 770 -8.27 29.98 26.17
N ILE A 771 -8.09 30.86 25.16
CA ILE A 771 -6.78 31.44 24.82
C ILE A 771 -6.30 32.35 25.95
N ASN A 772 -7.16 33.23 26.45
CA ASN A 772 -6.83 34.17 27.54
C ASN A 772 -6.51 33.47 28.87
N GLN A 773 -7.04 32.26 29.10
CA GLN A 773 -6.73 31.44 30.27
C GLN A 773 -5.42 30.64 30.16
N THR A 774 -4.80 30.57 28.97
CA THR A 774 -3.59 29.76 28.72
C THR A 774 -2.31 30.56 28.43
N GLN A 775 -2.37 31.90 28.43
CA GLN A 775 -1.16 32.73 28.41
C GLN A 775 -0.70 33.06 29.84
N PRO A 776 0.60 32.94 30.16
CA PRO A 776 1.12 33.43 31.43
C PRO A 776 0.97 34.97 31.48
N PRO A 777 0.74 35.56 32.66
CA PRO A 777 0.64 37.01 32.78
C PRO A 777 1.94 37.66 32.29
N THR A 778 1.82 38.57 31.32
CA THR A 778 2.95 39.32 30.78
C THR A 778 3.61 40.10 31.91
N GLY A 779 4.84 39.72 32.27
CA GLY A 779 5.65 40.49 33.19
C GLY A 779 5.90 41.88 32.63
N ASN A 780 5.47 42.91 33.35
CA ASN A 780 5.98 44.25 33.15
C ASN A 780 7.42 44.28 33.65
N ASP A 781 8.38 44.12 32.75
CA ASP A 781 9.76 44.52 33.01
C ASP A 781 9.85 46.05 32.89
N SER A 782 10.08 46.70 34.03
CA SER A 782 10.42 48.12 34.19
C SER A 782 11.78 48.25 34.86
#